data_AF-A0A9W8HAG2-F1
#
_entry.id   AF-A0A9W8HAG2-F1
#
_cell.length_a   1.000
_cell.length_b   1.000
_cell.length_c   1.000
_cell.angle_alpha   90.00
_cell.angle_beta   90.00
_cell.angle_gamma   90.00
#
_symmetry.space_group_name_H-M   'P 1'
#
loop_
_entity.id
_entity.type
_entity.pdbx_description
1 polymer ?
#
loop_
_entity_poly.entity_id
_entity_poly.type
_entity_poly.pdbx_seq_one_letter_code
_entity_poly.pdbx_strand_id
1 'polypeptide(L)'
;NTNENTNENTNENTNENSPPGSGSCTNNGKLSCVSSGSSPAYTACANGALFSVNCGAGTVCYTLNDSIRLRAQSTADRLAAAAETARSWRARVTECADRAYDAERGRIDWEAVAAELRLPLIGCLHMFDASLSAVAVRQLPDLSDWSVDDERAMAEFVSDNFETLAGDVWRLAGVYMNASEADCLAAYRRLKPVKMTDGVYEAIQKFREDGMLWKDVHKMFPIFANAISLSASFNSITARLRSRPSGTTRAGTWTLVETELIRRIVKEYYKPYDPSPAIEAAGHEFPGKSRKEIANKIGNIVRLLDVYVKVRQRNTIDPRQEQADAIDEEVRRQHKLGMGIDWALVGRTVGLGAIDCMEVCRVDEGKVGWTYDPDTFSQERADRMEAFIAQNYPPPRQPNFHAVSNYMWTSVDDCIHMARLLQGKFEWTDEAKGRLFRMQERGMSFEDIAQRLSPRLQPRTVATYYRSLVSRNQHVPLTAEEKQRIRDIVNENAGKIPLVEIVKRAKQPFEDKSRRHSAHLAAGVYSQSHPLYKARVESVDQDQIVKDILSGATTAAKVARELDVPSNLLFRLVEKHQRAACAAVWTDNEIAQMVEFARTHKPPYRWKTFSALLGTKSPAQCRDKFDRIKSRVERPGRPEH
;
A
#
# COMPACT_ATOMS: atom_id res chain seq x y z
N ASN A 1 -27.21 69.30 -28.49
CA ASN A 1 -27.71 68.90 -29.81
C ASN A 1 -27.34 67.44 -30.03
N THR A 2 -28.13 66.49 -29.50
CA THR A 2 -29.29 65.82 -30.17
C THR A 2 -28.84 65.02 -31.40
N ASN A 3 -29.13 63.74 -31.62
CA ASN A 3 -30.08 62.78 -31.05
C ASN A 3 -29.63 61.35 -31.44
N GLU A 4 -29.80 60.36 -30.55
CA GLU A 4 -30.69 59.17 -30.68
C GLU A 4 -30.45 58.22 -31.87
N ASN A 5 -30.05 56.98 -31.58
CA ASN A 5 -30.99 55.84 -31.74
C ASN A 5 -30.52 54.55 -31.04
N THR A 6 -31.51 53.96 -30.38
CA THR A 6 -31.63 52.72 -29.61
C THR A 6 -31.73 51.45 -30.48
N ASN A 7 -31.26 50.33 -29.94
CA ASN A 7 -31.83 48.96 -30.03
C ASN A 7 -30.91 48.03 -29.22
N GLU A 8 -31.20 47.73 -27.95
CA GLU A 8 -32.10 46.66 -27.47
C GLU A 8 -31.84 45.29 -28.12
N ASN A 9 -31.13 44.43 -27.39
CA ASN A 9 -31.41 43.00 -27.32
C ASN A 9 -30.91 42.45 -25.99
N THR A 10 -31.85 42.30 -25.06
CA THR A 10 -31.77 41.65 -23.76
C THR A 10 -31.71 40.13 -23.93
N ASN A 11 -30.70 39.49 -23.34
CA ASN A 11 -30.76 38.08 -22.98
C ASN A 11 -30.32 37.97 -21.52
N GLU A 12 -31.31 38.06 -20.63
CA GLU A 12 -31.21 37.70 -19.23
C GLU A 12 -31.00 36.19 -19.12
N ASN A 13 -29.86 35.78 -18.57
CA ASN A 13 -29.69 34.45 -17.98
C ASN A 13 -29.16 34.66 -16.56
N THR A 14 -30.08 35.05 -15.68
CA THR A 14 -29.92 35.04 -14.23
C THR A 14 -30.01 33.60 -13.74
N ASN A 15 -28.86 33.04 -13.31
CA ASN A 15 -28.84 31.81 -12.51
C ASN A 15 -29.33 32.16 -11.10
N GLU A 16 -30.66 32.16 -10.93
CA GLU A 16 -31.31 32.18 -9.63
C GLU A 16 -31.18 30.80 -8.96
N ASN A 17 -30.28 30.72 -7.98
CA ASN A 17 -30.44 29.78 -6.87
C ASN A 17 -31.74 30.16 -6.14
N SER A 18 -32.83 29.51 -6.50
CA SER A 18 -34.10 29.61 -5.79
C SER A 18 -33.90 29.25 -4.30
N PRO A 19 -34.31 30.11 -3.35
CA PRO A 19 -34.37 29.74 -1.95
C PRO A 19 -35.45 28.66 -1.75
N PRO A 20 -35.28 27.73 -0.80
CA PRO A 20 -36.31 26.74 -0.51
C PRO A 20 -37.54 27.42 0.10
N GLY A 21 -38.67 27.33 -0.62
CA GLY A 21 -40.04 27.54 -0.16
C GLY A 21 -40.26 28.60 0.92
N SER A 22 -40.64 29.81 0.51
CA SER A 22 -41.18 30.84 1.41
C SER A 22 -42.55 30.42 1.94
N GLY A 23 -42.58 29.45 2.85
CA GLY A 23 -43.75 29.19 3.66
C GLY A 23 -44.04 30.43 4.50
N SER A 24 -45.19 31.06 4.29
CA SER A 24 -45.65 32.13 5.17
C SER A 24 -46.10 31.55 6.50
N CYS A 25 -45.72 32.15 7.61
CA CYS A 25 -46.14 31.74 8.95
C CYS A 25 -46.90 32.87 9.64
N THR A 26 -47.98 32.55 10.33
CA THR A 26 -48.87 33.54 10.96
C THR A 26 -48.42 33.97 12.36
N ASN A 27 -47.60 33.15 13.03
CA ASN A 27 -47.21 33.37 14.42
C ASN A 27 -45.71 33.62 14.53
N ASN A 28 -45.31 34.89 14.50
CA ASN A 28 -43.92 35.30 14.75
C ASN A 28 -43.42 34.74 16.09
N GLY A 29 -42.23 34.16 16.09
CA GLY A 29 -41.60 33.53 17.24
C GLY A 29 -41.95 32.04 17.43
N LYS A 30 -42.86 31.46 16.64
CA LYS A 30 -43.16 30.01 16.74
C LYS A 30 -41.98 29.18 16.24
N LEU A 31 -41.57 28.21 17.05
CA LEU A 31 -40.54 27.23 16.72
C LEU A 31 -41.18 25.85 16.53
N SER A 32 -40.84 25.13 15.46
CA SER A 32 -41.30 23.75 15.22
C SER A 32 -40.19 22.87 14.66
N CYS A 33 -39.96 21.68 15.22
CA CYS A 33 -39.01 20.73 14.64
C CYS A 33 -39.43 20.37 13.20
N VAL A 34 -38.45 20.21 12.30
CA VAL A 34 -38.75 19.88 10.89
C VAL A 34 -39.45 18.53 10.75
N SER A 35 -39.16 17.59 11.67
CA SER A 35 -39.81 16.28 11.77
C SER A 35 -40.33 16.05 13.20
N SER A 36 -41.53 15.48 13.32
CA SER A 36 -42.16 15.14 14.60
C SER A 36 -41.33 14.09 15.36
N GLY A 37 -41.01 14.37 16.63
CA GLY A 37 -40.19 13.51 17.49
C GLY A 37 -38.82 14.12 17.78
N SER A 38 -37.85 13.90 16.89
CA SER A 38 -36.51 14.47 17.00
C SER A 38 -35.93 14.81 15.63
N SER A 39 -35.42 16.03 15.45
CA SER A 39 -34.93 16.51 14.16
C SER A 39 -33.59 17.23 14.30
N PRO A 40 -32.66 17.10 13.33
CA PRO A 40 -31.41 17.88 13.34
C PRO A 40 -31.65 19.36 13.00
N ALA A 41 -32.86 19.75 12.62
CA ALA A 41 -33.22 21.14 12.34
C ALA A 41 -34.60 21.49 12.93
N TYR A 42 -34.75 22.76 13.32
CA TYR A 42 -36.05 23.33 13.65
C TYR A 42 -36.33 24.54 12.77
N THR A 43 -37.61 24.78 12.53
CA THR A 43 -38.10 25.96 11.84
C THR A 43 -38.42 27.05 12.84
N ALA A 44 -38.11 28.30 12.50
CA ALA A 44 -38.43 29.48 13.26
C ALA A 44 -39.23 30.45 12.37
N CYS A 45 -40.35 30.95 12.86
CA CYS A 45 -41.12 32.00 12.19
C CYS A 45 -40.61 33.38 12.62
N ALA A 46 -40.11 34.20 11.69
CA ALA A 46 -39.78 35.60 11.96
C ALA A 46 -40.27 36.50 10.82
N ASN A 47 -40.97 37.58 11.16
CA ASN A 47 -41.55 38.52 10.22
C ASN A 47 -42.40 37.86 9.10
N GLY A 48 -43.16 36.83 9.45
CA GLY A 48 -44.01 36.10 8.51
C GLY A 48 -43.29 35.09 7.61
N ALA A 49 -41.97 34.95 7.74
CA ALA A 49 -41.16 33.98 6.99
C ALA A 49 -40.66 32.83 7.88
N LEU A 50 -40.68 31.61 7.33
CA LEU A 50 -40.11 30.41 7.96
C LEU A 50 -38.62 30.28 7.63
N PHE A 51 -37.79 30.17 8.68
CA PHE A 51 -36.35 29.92 8.57
C PHE A 51 -36.02 28.55 9.15
N SER A 52 -35.26 27.72 8.43
CA SER A 52 -34.74 26.46 8.96
C SER A 52 -33.40 26.70 9.66
N VAL A 53 -33.28 26.25 10.91
CA VAL A 53 -32.10 26.40 11.76
C VAL A 53 -31.61 25.02 12.18
N ASN A 54 -30.36 24.71 11.85
CA ASN A 54 -29.73 23.46 12.27
C ASN A 54 -29.43 23.48 13.78
N CYS A 55 -29.78 22.40 14.46
CA CYS A 55 -29.31 22.11 15.80
C CYS A 55 -27.80 21.86 15.71
N GLY A 56 -26.99 22.47 16.60
CA GLY A 56 -25.54 22.30 16.57
C GLY A 56 -25.10 20.83 16.53
N ALA A 57 -23.90 20.54 16.00
CA ALA A 57 -23.43 19.17 15.77
C ALA A 57 -23.63 18.27 17.00
N GLY A 58 -24.30 17.13 16.82
CA GLY A 58 -24.60 16.17 17.89
C GLY A 58 -25.79 16.55 18.78
N THR A 59 -26.61 17.52 18.39
CA THR A 59 -27.87 17.85 19.07
C THR A 59 -29.06 17.68 18.12
N VAL A 60 -30.20 17.31 18.69
CA VAL A 60 -31.49 17.26 17.99
C VAL A 60 -32.51 18.09 18.73
N CYS A 61 -33.39 18.77 18.00
CA CYS A 61 -34.54 19.43 18.58
C CYS A 61 -35.62 18.39 18.89
N TYR A 62 -36.37 18.59 19.96
CA TYR A 62 -37.62 17.91 20.24
C TYR A 62 -38.61 18.92 20.82
N THR A 63 -39.90 18.67 20.62
CA THR A 63 -40.98 19.55 21.12
C THR A 63 -41.48 19.02 22.46
N LEU A 64 -41.48 19.85 23.50
CA LEU A 64 -42.00 19.52 24.83
C LEU A 64 -42.82 20.71 25.33
N ASN A 65 -44.11 20.51 25.57
CA ASN A 65 -45.05 21.55 26.02
C ASN A 65 -44.97 22.84 25.18
N ASP A 66 -45.11 22.71 23.85
CA ASP A 66 -45.01 23.79 22.86
C ASP A 66 -43.68 24.57 22.85
N SER A 67 -42.66 24.09 23.57
CA SER A 67 -41.29 24.63 23.54
C SER A 67 -40.34 23.69 22.81
N ILE A 68 -39.42 24.26 22.03
CA ILE A 68 -38.31 23.49 21.46
C ILE A 68 -37.19 23.37 22.46
N ARG A 69 -36.76 22.13 22.69
CA ARG A 69 -35.59 21.81 23.50
C ARG A 69 -34.55 21.11 22.63
N LEU A 70 -33.29 21.41 22.91
CA LEU A 70 -32.16 20.72 22.30
C LEU A 70 -31.70 19.63 23.28
N ARG A 71 -31.52 18.40 22.79
CA ARG A 71 -30.83 17.35 23.55
C ARG A 71 -29.65 16.82 22.76
N ALA A 72 -28.61 16.38 23.47
CA ALA A 72 -27.54 15.62 22.86
C ALA A 72 -28.12 14.34 22.23
N GLN A 73 -27.76 14.08 20.98
CA GLN A 73 -28.18 12.90 20.25
C GLN A 73 -27.58 11.67 20.95
N SER A 74 -28.44 10.74 21.37
CA SER A 74 -27.99 9.53 22.07
C SER A 74 -27.04 8.75 21.15
N THR A 75 -26.15 7.94 21.72
CA THR A 75 -25.27 7.08 20.92
C THR A 75 -26.10 6.14 20.03
N ALA A 76 -27.26 5.67 20.53
CA ALA A 76 -28.19 4.86 19.76
C ALA A 76 -28.76 5.61 18.54
N ASP A 77 -29.20 6.86 18.72
CA ASP A 77 -29.73 7.68 17.62
C ASP A 77 -28.66 8.00 16.57
N ARG A 78 -27.40 8.22 17.00
CA ARG A 78 -26.27 8.43 16.09
C ARG A 78 -25.94 7.17 15.29
N LEU A 79 -25.94 6.01 15.93
CA LEU A 79 -25.72 4.72 15.27
C LEU A 79 -26.87 4.40 14.30
N ALA A 80 -28.12 4.69 14.66
CA ALA A 80 -29.27 4.52 13.79
C ALA A 80 -29.18 5.42 12.54
N ALA A 81 -28.87 6.70 12.71
CA ALA A 81 -28.70 7.64 11.59
C ALA A 81 -27.52 7.26 10.67
N ALA A 82 -26.40 6.81 11.25
CA ALA A 82 -25.27 6.30 10.49
C ALA A 82 -25.62 5.02 9.71
N ALA A 83 -26.40 4.11 10.32
CA ALA A 83 -26.89 2.92 9.65
C ALA A 83 -27.87 3.24 8.50
N GLU A 84 -28.76 4.22 8.67
CA GLU A 84 -29.64 4.72 7.61
C GLU A 84 -28.84 5.28 6.44
N THR A 85 -27.83 6.10 6.74
CA THR A 85 -26.95 6.70 5.74
C THR A 85 -26.15 5.62 5.01
N ALA A 86 -25.63 4.63 5.73
CA ALA A 86 -24.93 3.49 5.12
C ALA A 86 -25.86 2.68 4.20
N ARG A 87 -27.11 2.41 4.62
CA ARG A 87 -28.12 1.72 3.79
C ARG A 87 -28.42 2.49 2.50
N SER A 88 -28.62 3.80 2.61
CA SER A 88 -28.85 4.67 1.44
C SER A 88 -27.67 4.64 0.47
N TRP A 89 -26.43 4.71 0.96
CA TRP A 89 -25.26 4.62 0.10
C TRP A 89 -25.11 3.26 -0.57
N ARG A 90 -25.37 2.15 0.14
CA ARG A 90 -25.37 0.81 -0.47
C ARG A 90 -26.36 0.71 -1.62
N ALA A 91 -27.60 1.18 -1.41
CA ALA A 91 -28.62 1.18 -2.46
C ALA A 91 -28.18 2.00 -3.69
N ARG A 92 -27.62 3.20 -3.47
CA ARG A 92 -27.12 4.05 -4.57
C ARG A 92 -25.95 3.43 -5.32
N VAL A 93 -25.00 2.81 -4.60
CA VAL A 93 -23.86 2.12 -5.22
C VAL A 93 -24.35 0.95 -6.06
N THR A 94 -25.27 0.13 -5.53
CA THR A 94 -25.83 -1.00 -6.27
C THR A 94 -26.63 -0.55 -7.50
N GLU A 95 -27.48 0.47 -7.39
CA GLU A 95 -28.23 1.02 -8.53
C GLU A 95 -27.30 1.54 -9.65
N CYS A 96 -26.25 2.28 -9.26
CA CYS A 96 -25.24 2.78 -10.19
C CYS A 96 -24.46 1.64 -10.85
N ALA A 97 -24.12 0.60 -10.09
CA ALA A 97 -23.42 -0.58 -10.56
C ALA A 97 -24.26 -1.37 -11.57
N ASP A 98 -25.57 -1.53 -11.32
CA ASP A 98 -26.49 -2.17 -12.27
C ASP A 98 -26.58 -1.40 -13.59
N ARG A 99 -26.58 -0.06 -13.56
CA ARG A 99 -26.55 0.77 -14.78
C ARG A 99 -25.22 0.68 -15.53
N ALA A 100 -24.12 0.49 -14.82
CA ALA A 100 -22.77 0.41 -15.38
C ALA A 100 -22.36 -1.03 -15.78
N TYR A 101 -23.31 -1.97 -15.78
CA TYR A 101 -23.04 -3.34 -16.20
C TYR A 101 -22.81 -3.44 -17.72
N ASP A 102 -21.62 -3.87 -18.10
CA ASP A 102 -21.26 -4.18 -19.48
C ASP A 102 -21.64 -5.64 -19.78
N ALA A 103 -22.71 -5.81 -20.55
CA ALA A 103 -23.22 -7.13 -20.94
C ALA A 103 -22.28 -7.90 -21.89
N GLU A 104 -21.46 -7.22 -22.69
CA GLU A 104 -20.51 -7.86 -23.60
C GLU A 104 -19.33 -8.45 -22.83
N ARG A 105 -18.82 -7.70 -21.85
CA ARG A 105 -17.73 -8.17 -20.97
C ARG A 105 -18.23 -9.02 -19.81
N GLY A 106 -19.53 -8.96 -19.51
CA GLY A 106 -20.14 -9.62 -18.35
C GLY A 106 -19.66 -9.07 -17.01
N ARG A 107 -19.25 -7.79 -16.94
CA ARG A 107 -18.74 -7.18 -15.69
C ARG A 107 -19.19 -5.73 -15.57
N ILE A 108 -19.11 -5.20 -14.35
CA ILE A 108 -19.50 -3.82 -14.04
C ILE A 108 -18.28 -2.92 -14.28
N ASP A 109 -18.47 -1.77 -14.94
CA ASP A 109 -17.45 -0.72 -15.05
C ASP A 109 -17.35 0.04 -13.71
N TRP A 110 -16.59 -0.52 -12.79
CA TRP A 110 -16.47 -0.01 -11.43
C TRP A 110 -15.73 1.33 -11.36
N GLU A 111 -14.86 1.63 -12.33
CA GLU A 111 -14.22 2.92 -12.50
C GLU A 111 -15.26 4.00 -12.83
N ALA A 112 -16.21 3.71 -13.73
CA ALA A 112 -17.33 4.60 -14.03
C ALA A 112 -18.25 4.81 -12.80
N VAL A 113 -18.59 3.74 -12.07
CA VAL A 113 -19.38 3.82 -10.83
C VAL A 113 -18.70 4.70 -9.78
N ALA A 114 -17.40 4.50 -9.56
CA ALA A 114 -16.61 5.28 -8.62
C ALA A 114 -16.56 6.77 -9.01
N ALA A 115 -16.43 7.06 -10.31
CA ALA A 115 -16.44 8.42 -10.83
C ALA A 115 -17.82 9.09 -10.67
N GLU A 116 -18.92 8.42 -11.02
CA GLU A 116 -20.29 8.95 -10.90
C GLU A 116 -20.63 9.32 -9.45
N LEU A 117 -20.27 8.44 -8.50
CA LEU A 117 -20.58 8.64 -7.09
C LEU A 117 -19.54 9.46 -6.32
N ARG A 118 -18.42 9.81 -6.97
CA ARG A 118 -17.27 10.50 -6.35
C ARG A 118 -16.74 9.76 -5.11
N LEU A 119 -16.67 8.45 -5.20
CA LEU A 119 -16.20 7.57 -4.14
C LEU A 119 -14.95 6.81 -4.60
N PRO A 120 -14.02 6.46 -3.69
CA PRO A 120 -12.91 5.58 -4.05
C PRO A 120 -13.44 4.22 -4.53
N LEU A 121 -12.82 3.64 -5.57
CA LEU A 121 -13.16 2.32 -6.12
C LEU A 121 -13.39 1.26 -5.05
N ILE A 122 -12.41 1.05 -4.16
CA ILE A 122 -12.51 0.10 -3.05
C ILE A 122 -13.70 0.41 -2.12
N GLY A 123 -14.02 1.68 -1.91
CA GLY A 123 -15.19 2.10 -1.15
C GLY A 123 -16.51 1.66 -1.80
N CYS A 124 -16.64 1.81 -3.12
CA CYS A 124 -17.79 1.31 -3.88
C CYS A 124 -17.92 -0.20 -3.76
N LEU A 125 -16.83 -0.95 -3.97
CA LEU A 125 -16.85 -2.42 -3.88
C LEU A 125 -17.25 -2.92 -2.47
N HIS A 126 -16.89 -2.21 -1.40
CA HIS A 126 -17.33 -2.54 -0.04
C HIS A 126 -18.81 -2.20 0.24
N MET A 127 -19.34 -1.19 -0.46
CA MET A 127 -20.73 -0.76 -0.30
C MET A 127 -21.69 -1.46 -1.26
N PHE A 128 -21.18 -2.15 -2.28
CA PHE A 128 -22.01 -2.96 -3.16
C PHE A 128 -22.73 -4.06 -2.38
N ASP A 129 -24.03 -4.13 -2.57
CA ASP A 129 -24.88 -5.16 -1.99
C ASP A 129 -25.44 -6.04 -3.12
N ALA A 130 -24.85 -7.21 -3.29
CA ALA A 130 -25.25 -8.18 -4.31
C ALA A 130 -26.69 -8.68 -4.10
N SER A 131 -27.26 -8.58 -2.90
CA SER A 131 -28.66 -8.96 -2.65
C SER A 131 -29.67 -7.94 -3.20
N LEU A 132 -29.21 -6.73 -3.49
CA LEU A 132 -30.02 -5.65 -4.08
C LEU A 132 -29.79 -5.51 -5.59
N SER A 133 -28.76 -6.16 -6.14
CA SER A 133 -28.37 -6.02 -7.54
C SER A 133 -29.18 -6.95 -8.43
N ALA A 134 -29.58 -6.46 -9.60
CA ALA A 134 -30.17 -7.29 -10.65
C ALA A 134 -29.12 -8.07 -11.46
N VAL A 135 -27.83 -7.75 -11.31
CA VAL A 135 -26.74 -8.39 -12.04
C VAL A 135 -26.39 -9.73 -11.39
N ALA A 136 -26.52 -10.80 -12.15
CA ALA A 136 -26.14 -12.13 -11.69
C ALA A 136 -24.61 -12.29 -11.66
N VAL A 137 -24.10 -12.87 -10.57
CA VAL A 137 -22.69 -13.24 -10.43
C VAL A 137 -22.36 -14.35 -11.45
N ARG A 138 -21.32 -14.14 -12.24
CA ARG A 138 -20.79 -15.15 -13.18
C ARG A 138 -20.19 -16.32 -12.41
N GLN A 139 -20.45 -17.52 -12.92
CA GLN A 139 -19.74 -18.73 -12.53
C GLN A 139 -18.72 -19.02 -13.62
N LEU A 140 -17.42 -18.95 -13.28
CA LEU A 140 -16.31 -19.18 -14.21
C LEU A 140 -15.37 -20.26 -13.64
N PRO A 141 -15.88 -21.49 -13.44
CA PRO A 141 -15.14 -22.55 -12.75
C PRO A 141 -13.92 -23.02 -13.55
N ASP A 142 -13.99 -22.94 -14.89
CA ASP A 142 -12.93 -23.36 -15.79
C ASP A 142 -12.17 -22.16 -16.38
N LEU A 143 -10.86 -22.33 -16.59
CA LEU A 143 -10.02 -21.24 -17.10
C LEU A 143 -10.32 -20.86 -18.54
N SER A 144 -10.86 -21.81 -19.32
CA SER A 144 -11.32 -21.54 -20.68
C SER A 144 -12.43 -20.49 -20.72
N ASP A 145 -13.12 -20.28 -19.60
CA ASP A 145 -14.23 -19.35 -19.48
C ASP A 145 -13.74 -17.93 -19.12
N TRP A 146 -12.47 -17.80 -18.72
CA TRP A 146 -11.81 -16.51 -18.49
C TRP A 146 -11.23 -15.99 -19.79
N SER A 147 -11.70 -14.83 -20.23
CA SER A 147 -11.07 -14.15 -21.35
C SER A 147 -9.68 -13.61 -20.95
N VAL A 148 -8.80 -13.38 -21.92
CA VAL A 148 -7.48 -12.75 -21.66
C VAL A 148 -7.64 -11.36 -21.03
N ASP A 149 -8.73 -10.66 -21.38
CA ASP A 149 -9.06 -9.37 -20.78
C ASP A 149 -9.48 -9.50 -19.32
N ASP A 150 -10.27 -10.53 -18.97
CA ASP A 150 -10.64 -10.82 -17.58
C ASP A 150 -9.41 -11.18 -16.73
N GLU A 151 -8.52 -12.02 -17.27
CA GLU A 151 -7.27 -12.39 -16.61
C GLU A 151 -6.39 -11.17 -16.32
N ARG A 152 -6.28 -10.26 -17.30
CA ARG A 152 -5.50 -9.02 -17.17
C ARG A 152 -6.15 -8.06 -16.17
N ALA A 153 -7.43 -7.77 -16.33
CA ALA A 153 -8.16 -6.85 -15.46
C ALA A 153 -8.11 -7.31 -14.00
N MET A 154 -8.27 -8.61 -13.73
CA MET A 154 -8.13 -9.15 -12.39
C MET A 154 -6.69 -9.02 -11.86
N ALA A 155 -5.68 -9.31 -12.68
CA ALA A 155 -4.28 -9.22 -12.24
C ALA A 155 -3.84 -7.77 -11.95
N GLU A 156 -4.26 -6.82 -12.77
CA GLU A 156 -4.03 -5.38 -12.59
C GLU A 156 -4.76 -4.88 -11.35
N PHE A 157 -6.07 -5.17 -11.22
CA PHE A 157 -6.85 -4.80 -10.04
C PHE A 157 -6.21 -5.28 -8.73
N VAL A 158 -5.80 -6.55 -8.66
CA VAL A 158 -5.16 -7.12 -7.46
C VAL A 158 -3.82 -6.45 -7.18
N SER A 159 -3.00 -6.21 -8.21
CA SER A 159 -1.67 -5.61 -8.09
C SER A 159 -1.72 -4.15 -7.65
N ASP A 160 -2.67 -3.38 -8.18
CA ASP A 160 -2.75 -1.93 -7.96
C ASP A 160 -3.37 -1.56 -6.61
N ASN A 161 -4.24 -2.44 -6.09
CA ASN A 161 -5.02 -2.13 -4.90
C ASN A 161 -4.58 -2.88 -3.63
N PHE A 162 -3.78 -3.95 -3.75
CA PHE A 162 -3.42 -4.78 -2.61
C PHE A 162 -1.93 -5.15 -2.57
N GLU A 163 -1.24 -4.68 -1.53
CA GLU A 163 0.15 -5.07 -1.24
C GLU A 163 0.26 -6.51 -0.71
N THR A 164 -0.82 -7.03 -0.10
CA THR A 164 -0.86 -8.39 0.46
C THR A 164 -2.16 -9.08 0.10
N LEU A 165 -2.09 -10.38 -0.19
CA LEU A 165 -3.25 -11.22 -0.53
C LEU A 165 -3.99 -11.67 0.75
N ALA A 166 -4.50 -10.70 1.51
CA ALA A 166 -5.32 -10.96 2.70
C ALA A 166 -6.75 -11.42 2.34
N GLY A 167 -7.51 -11.93 3.32
CA GLY A 167 -8.77 -12.64 3.08
C GLY A 167 -9.84 -11.85 2.29
N ASP A 168 -9.96 -10.54 2.50
CA ASP A 168 -11.04 -9.75 1.88
C ASP A 168 -10.75 -9.37 0.40
N VAL A 169 -9.52 -9.64 -0.09
CA VAL A 169 -9.08 -9.33 -1.46
C VAL A 169 -9.93 -10.07 -2.49
N TRP A 170 -10.18 -11.36 -2.26
CA TRP A 170 -10.89 -12.20 -3.24
C TRP A 170 -12.38 -11.92 -3.26
N ARG A 171 -12.97 -11.53 -2.13
CA ARG A 171 -14.35 -11.03 -2.07
C ARG A 171 -14.49 -9.77 -2.92
N LEU A 172 -13.59 -8.81 -2.77
CA LEU A 172 -13.59 -7.56 -3.54
C LEU A 172 -13.28 -7.80 -5.02
N ALA A 173 -12.34 -8.71 -5.34
CA ALA A 173 -12.05 -9.12 -6.71
C ALA A 173 -13.27 -9.81 -7.35
N GLY A 174 -14.01 -10.61 -6.59
CA GLY A 174 -15.26 -11.22 -7.04
C GLY A 174 -16.31 -10.17 -7.40
N VAL A 175 -16.49 -9.15 -6.56
CA VAL A 175 -17.38 -8.01 -6.88
C VAL A 175 -16.86 -7.26 -8.11
N TYR A 176 -15.56 -6.98 -8.19
CA TYR A 176 -14.94 -6.25 -9.29
C TYR A 176 -15.12 -6.98 -10.64
N MET A 177 -14.86 -8.29 -10.66
CA MET A 177 -14.97 -9.14 -11.84
C MET A 177 -16.39 -9.64 -12.13
N ASN A 178 -17.36 -9.29 -11.27
CA ASN A 178 -18.69 -9.90 -11.25
C ASN A 178 -18.64 -11.45 -11.30
N ALA A 179 -17.73 -12.05 -10.54
CA ALA A 179 -17.48 -13.49 -10.49
C ALA A 179 -17.44 -13.98 -9.04
N SER A 180 -17.56 -15.30 -8.83
CA SER A 180 -17.46 -15.84 -7.48
C SER A 180 -16.06 -15.63 -6.89
N GLU A 181 -15.98 -15.45 -5.57
CA GLU A 181 -14.70 -15.35 -4.84
C GLU A 181 -13.80 -16.57 -5.14
N ALA A 182 -14.41 -17.75 -5.19
CA ALA A 182 -13.73 -19.01 -5.45
C ALA A 182 -13.12 -19.06 -6.86
N ASP A 183 -13.85 -18.57 -7.87
CA ASP A 183 -13.38 -18.54 -9.26
C ASP A 183 -12.24 -17.54 -9.44
N CYS A 184 -12.35 -16.33 -8.87
CA CYS A 184 -11.28 -15.33 -8.92
C CYS A 184 -9.99 -15.86 -8.29
N LEU A 185 -10.10 -16.50 -7.13
CA LEU A 185 -8.99 -17.13 -6.45
C LEU A 185 -8.38 -18.26 -7.29
N ALA A 186 -9.20 -19.10 -7.93
CA ALA A 186 -8.75 -20.19 -8.78
C ALA A 186 -8.03 -19.68 -10.04
N ALA A 187 -8.58 -18.67 -10.71
CA ALA A 187 -8.00 -18.03 -11.89
C ALA A 187 -6.67 -17.36 -11.55
N TYR A 188 -6.62 -16.53 -10.50
CA TYR A 188 -5.39 -15.84 -10.11
C TYR A 188 -4.25 -16.80 -9.75
N ARG A 189 -4.54 -17.88 -9.02
CA ARG A 189 -3.54 -18.92 -8.66
C ARG A 189 -2.91 -19.59 -9.88
N ARG A 190 -3.67 -19.70 -10.97
CA ARG A 190 -3.20 -20.31 -12.21
C ARG A 190 -2.50 -19.30 -13.12
N LEU A 191 -2.86 -18.02 -13.06
CA LEU A 191 -2.17 -16.90 -13.74
C LEU A 191 -0.79 -16.59 -13.16
N LYS A 192 -0.68 -16.62 -11.83
CA LYS A 192 0.60 -16.53 -11.13
C LYS A 192 0.89 -17.87 -10.46
N PRO A 193 1.28 -18.91 -11.22
CA PRO A 193 1.65 -20.18 -10.63
C PRO A 193 2.78 -19.91 -9.64
N VAL A 194 2.49 -20.17 -8.38
CA VAL A 194 3.42 -19.93 -7.28
C VAL A 194 4.63 -20.81 -7.53
N LYS A 195 5.73 -20.19 -7.96
CA LYS A 195 6.99 -20.90 -8.17
C LYS A 195 7.56 -21.24 -6.82
N MET A 196 7.66 -22.54 -6.54
CA MET A 196 8.45 -23.06 -5.44
C MET A 196 9.93 -22.83 -5.77
N THR A 197 10.45 -21.67 -5.40
CA THR A 197 11.88 -21.31 -5.58
C THR A 197 12.75 -22.12 -4.62
N ASP A 198 14.05 -22.21 -4.90
CA ASP A 198 14.99 -22.97 -4.07
C ASP A 198 14.96 -22.50 -2.61
N GLY A 199 14.95 -21.19 -2.36
CA GLY A 199 14.85 -20.65 -1.00
C GLY A 199 13.52 -20.94 -0.29
N VAL A 200 12.39 -20.96 -1.01
CA VAL A 200 11.09 -21.34 -0.44
C VAL A 200 11.06 -22.84 -0.15
N TYR A 201 11.64 -23.66 -1.03
CA TYR A 201 11.78 -25.09 -0.84
C TYR A 201 12.65 -25.41 0.39
N GLU A 202 13.81 -24.79 0.54
CA GLU A 202 14.71 -24.97 1.69
C GLU A 202 14.05 -24.55 3.00
N ALA A 203 13.34 -23.43 3.01
CA ALA A 203 12.61 -22.97 4.19
C ALA A 203 11.50 -23.96 4.58
N ILE A 204 10.69 -24.41 3.61
CA ILE A 204 9.65 -25.44 3.83
C ILE A 204 10.28 -26.75 4.30
N GLN A 205 11.40 -27.17 3.72
CA GLN A 205 12.13 -28.37 4.10
C GLN A 205 12.54 -28.31 5.57
N LYS A 206 13.13 -27.19 6.01
CA LYS A 206 13.52 -26.99 7.41
C LYS A 206 12.32 -27.12 8.36
N PHE A 207 11.20 -26.46 8.07
CA PHE A 207 9.99 -26.58 8.91
C PHE A 207 9.45 -28.02 8.95
N ARG A 208 9.59 -28.78 7.85
CA ARG A 208 9.20 -30.18 7.80
C ARG A 208 10.14 -31.09 8.58
N GLU A 209 11.44 -30.80 8.58
CA GLU A 209 12.46 -31.48 9.39
C GLU A 209 12.25 -31.19 10.90
N ASP A 210 11.79 -29.98 11.24
CA ASP A 210 11.38 -29.60 12.61
C ASP A 210 10.03 -30.22 13.05
N GLY A 211 9.40 -31.05 12.19
CA GLY A 211 8.19 -31.79 12.51
C GLY A 211 6.87 -31.03 12.35
N MET A 212 6.86 -29.81 11.78
CA MET A 212 5.62 -29.05 11.58
C MET A 212 4.68 -29.74 10.59
N LEU A 213 3.39 -29.83 10.93
CA LEU A 213 2.35 -30.36 10.02
C LEU A 213 2.14 -29.44 8.81
N TRP A 214 1.79 -30.01 7.64
CA TRP A 214 1.55 -29.23 6.41
C TRP A 214 0.54 -28.09 6.57
N LYS A 215 -0.48 -28.27 7.43
CA LYS A 215 -1.45 -27.21 7.75
C LYS A 215 -0.80 -26.00 8.44
N ASP A 216 0.23 -26.20 9.25
CA ASP A 216 0.90 -25.15 10.00
C ASP A 216 2.02 -24.53 9.17
N VAL A 217 2.68 -25.32 8.32
CA VAL A 217 3.60 -24.80 7.29
C VAL A 217 2.84 -23.92 6.30
N HIS A 218 1.63 -24.31 5.88
CA HIS A 218 0.80 -23.50 4.98
C HIS A 218 0.42 -22.14 5.57
N LYS A 219 0.18 -22.04 6.90
CA LYS A 219 -0.04 -20.75 7.56
C LYS A 219 1.17 -19.80 7.43
N MET A 220 2.38 -20.35 7.36
CA MET A 220 3.63 -19.60 7.18
C MET A 220 3.90 -19.27 5.70
N PHE A 221 3.37 -20.08 4.78
CA PHE A 221 3.47 -19.90 3.33
C PHE A 221 2.08 -19.83 2.68
N PRO A 222 1.26 -18.80 2.99
CA PRO A 222 -0.10 -18.67 2.47
C PRO A 222 -0.14 -18.37 0.98
N ILE A 223 1.03 -18.23 0.35
CA ILE A 223 1.18 -18.14 -1.11
C ILE A 223 0.64 -19.40 -1.81
N PHE A 224 0.67 -20.57 -1.16
CA PHE A 224 0.09 -21.80 -1.72
C PHE A 224 -1.41 -21.87 -1.47
N ALA A 225 -2.13 -22.56 -2.36
CA ALA A 225 -3.59 -22.58 -2.36
C ALA A 225 -4.20 -23.18 -1.09
N ASN A 226 -3.57 -24.24 -0.60
CA ASN A 226 -3.90 -24.99 0.59
C ASN A 226 -2.72 -25.91 0.95
N ALA A 227 -2.76 -26.52 2.13
CA ALA A 227 -1.73 -27.45 2.59
C ALA A 227 -1.47 -28.63 1.63
N ILE A 228 -2.49 -29.08 0.87
CA ILE A 228 -2.36 -30.17 -0.10
C ILE A 228 -1.51 -29.72 -1.30
N SER A 229 -1.81 -28.56 -1.87
CA SER A 229 -1.09 -27.98 -3.01
C SER A 229 0.37 -27.65 -2.67
N LEU A 230 0.62 -27.14 -1.46
CA LEU A 230 1.95 -26.93 -0.89
C LEU A 230 2.71 -28.27 -0.85
N SER A 231 2.10 -29.30 -0.25
CA SER A 231 2.72 -30.63 -0.13
C SER A 231 3.00 -31.27 -1.49
N ALA A 232 2.06 -31.18 -2.43
CA ALA A 232 2.22 -31.72 -3.78
C ALA A 232 3.38 -31.03 -4.53
N SER A 233 3.46 -29.70 -4.43
CA SER A 233 4.53 -28.91 -5.04
C SER A 233 5.88 -29.25 -4.43
N PHE A 234 5.95 -29.34 -3.09
CA PHE A 234 7.15 -29.74 -2.37
C PHE A 234 7.61 -31.14 -2.79
N ASN A 235 6.70 -32.13 -2.73
CA ASN A 235 7.00 -33.51 -3.10
C ASN A 235 7.43 -33.63 -4.56
N SER A 236 6.87 -32.84 -5.47
CA SER A 236 7.32 -32.82 -6.86
C SER A 236 8.77 -32.33 -6.98
N ILE A 237 9.19 -31.34 -6.21
CA ILE A 237 10.59 -30.87 -6.22
C ILE A 237 11.48 -31.87 -5.50
N THR A 238 11.08 -32.38 -4.33
CA THR A 238 11.83 -33.42 -3.62
C THR A 238 12.01 -34.67 -4.48
N ALA A 239 10.99 -35.09 -5.24
CA ALA A 239 11.10 -36.21 -6.17
C ALA A 239 12.10 -35.89 -7.29
N ARG A 240 12.08 -34.68 -7.86
CA ARG A 240 13.09 -34.25 -8.85
C ARG A 240 14.51 -34.27 -8.26
N LEU A 241 14.69 -33.76 -7.05
CA LEU A 241 15.98 -33.74 -6.35
C LEU A 241 16.47 -35.14 -5.99
N ARG A 242 15.59 -36.02 -5.50
CA ARG A 242 15.91 -37.43 -5.20
C ARG A 242 16.14 -38.27 -6.46
N SER A 243 15.50 -37.91 -7.57
CA SER A 243 15.68 -38.57 -8.86
C SER A 243 16.94 -38.13 -9.61
N ARG A 244 17.75 -37.25 -9.01
CA ARG A 244 19.04 -36.78 -9.53
C ARG A 244 20.12 -37.78 -9.09
N PRO A 245 20.59 -38.70 -9.97
CA PRO A 245 21.59 -39.68 -9.57
C PRO A 245 22.94 -38.98 -9.56
N SER A 246 23.64 -39.06 -8.43
CA SER A 246 25.06 -38.79 -8.35
C SER A 246 25.80 -39.81 -9.23
N GLY A 247 26.29 -39.36 -10.39
CA GLY A 247 27.52 -39.91 -10.96
C GLY A 247 27.46 -41.06 -11.97
N THR A 248 26.31 -41.40 -12.59
CA THR A 248 26.31 -42.32 -13.75
C THR A 248 25.49 -41.79 -14.92
N THR A 249 26.13 -41.75 -16.09
CA THR A 249 25.56 -41.41 -17.39
C THR A 249 24.38 -42.33 -17.68
N ARG A 250 23.18 -41.77 -17.54
CA ARG A 250 21.90 -42.49 -17.52
C ARG A 250 21.50 -42.94 -18.94
N ALA A 251 21.47 -44.25 -19.15
CA ALA A 251 20.70 -44.86 -20.23
C ALA A 251 19.22 -44.45 -20.07
N GLY A 252 18.73 -43.56 -20.94
CA GLY A 252 17.34 -43.10 -20.97
C GLY A 252 17.16 -41.57 -21.01
N THR A 253 18.18 -40.77 -20.70
CA THR A 253 18.10 -39.31 -20.90
C THR A 253 18.37 -38.97 -22.35
N TRP A 254 17.52 -38.13 -22.95
CA TRP A 254 17.75 -37.52 -24.26
C TRP A 254 18.77 -36.40 -24.09
N THR A 255 19.96 -36.57 -24.68
CA THR A 255 20.97 -35.51 -24.79
C THR A 255 20.46 -34.37 -25.67
N LEU A 256 21.16 -33.24 -25.64
CA LEU A 256 20.85 -32.10 -26.51
C LEU A 256 20.97 -32.50 -28.00
N VAL A 257 22.01 -33.27 -28.35
CA VAL A 257 22.25 -33.75 -29.72
C VAL A 257 21.14 -34.68 -30.19
N GLU A 258 20.75 -35.67 -29.37
CA GLU A 258 19.63 -36.56 -29.71
C GLU A 258 18.30 -35.80 -29.79
N THR A 259 18.09 -34.79 -28.93
CA THR A 259 16.89 -33.94 -28.98
C THR A 259 16.84 -33.13 -30.27
N GLU A 260 17.98 -32.62 -30.75
CA GLU A 260 18.04 -31.84 -31.99
C GLU A 260 17.87 -32.70 -33.24
N LEU A 261 18.38 -33.94 -33.20
CA LEU A 261 18.15 -34.92 -34.25
C LEU A 261 16.67 -35.32 -34.30
N ILE A 262 16.00 -35.54 -33.15
CA ILE A 262 14.54 -35.76 -33.14
C ILE A 262 13.79 -34.54 -33.68
N ARG A 263 14.19 -33.31 -33.36
CA ARG A 263 13.55 -32.11 -33.94
C ARG A 263 13.62 -32.10 -35.47
N ARG A 264 14.75 -32.52 -36.05
CA ARG A 264 14.89 -32.68 -37.51
C ARG A 264 13.97 -33.78 -38.04
N ILE A 265 13.95 -34.95 -37.41
CA ILE A 265 13.07 -36.07 -37.79
C ILE A 265 11.60 -35.66 -37.71
N VAL A 266 11.19 -34.95 -36.66
CA VAL A 266 9.83 -34.41 -36.54
C VAL A 266 9.56 -33.41 -37.67
N LYS A 267 10.49 -32.53 -38.01
CA LYS A 267 10.30 -31.56 -39.10
C LYS A 267 10.13 -32.23 -40.48
N GLU A 268 10.81 -33.34 -40.72
CA GLU A 268 10.87 -34.00 -42.03
C GLU A 268 9.79 -35.09 -42.21
N TYR A 269 9.49 -35.85 -41.15
CA TYR A 269 8.66 -37.05 -41.23
C TYR A 269 7.33 -36.94 -40.46
N TYR A 270 7.13 -35.93 -39.59
CA TYR A 270 5.88 -35.80 -38.85
C TYR A 270 4.75 -35.26 -39.74
N LYS A 271 3.64 -35.99 -39.81
CA LYS A 271 2.40 -35.52 -40.40
C LYS A 271 1.40 -35.20 -39.29
N PRO A 272 0.66 -34.08 -39.37
CA PRO A 272 -0.43 -33.82 -38.44
C PRO A 272 -1.35 -35.03 -38.37
N TYR A 273 -1.68 -35.48 -37.16
CA TYR A 273 -2.53 -36.63 -36.86
C TYR A 273 -1.95 -38.03 -37.13
N ASP A 274 -0.75 -38.15 -37.68
CA ASP A 274 -0.04 -39.44 -37.81
C ASP A 274 1.45 -39.31 -37.43
N PRO A 275 1.80 -39.61 -36.16
CA PRO A 275 3.19 -39.58 -35.71
C PRO A 275 4.00 -40.81 -36.15
N SER A 276 3.36 -41.83 -36.75
CA SER A 276 3.98 -43.14 -37.00
C SER A 276 5.24 -43.05 -37.87
N PRO A 277 5.27 -42.28 -38.98
CA PRO A 277 6.47 -42.16 -39.81
C PRO A 277 7.65 -41.51 -39.08
N ALA A 278 7.39 -40.52 -38.22
CA ALA A 278 8.43 -39.90 -37.40
C ALA A 278 8.93 -40.82 -36.28
N ILE A 279 8.05 -41.64 -35.70
CA ILE A 279 8.42 -42.64 -34.69
C ILE A 279 9.27 -43.75 -35.30
N GLU A 280 8.96 -44.19 -36.52
CA GLU A 280 9.73 -45.20 -37.25
C GLU A 280 11.11 -44.67 -37.66
N ALA A 281 11.18 -43.48 -38.25
CA ALA A 281 12.45 -42.84 -38.59
C ALA A 281 13.35 -42.63 -37.35
N ALA A 282 12.78 -42.17 -36.23
CA ALA A 282 13.52 -42.06 -34.98
C ALA A 282 13.88 -43.42 -34.36
N GLY A 283 13.09 -44.48 -34.61
CA GLY A 283 13.42 -45.83 -34.20
C GLY A 283 14.71 -46.35 -34.84
N HIS A 284 14.96 -46.00 -36.10
CA HIS A 284 16.20 -46.34 -36.81
C HIS A 284 17.40 -45.55 -36.31
N GLU A 285 17.23 -44.26 -36.00
CA GLU A 285 18.30 -43.39 -35.51
C GLU A 285 18.67 -43.63 -34.04
N PHE A 286 17.73 -44.16 -33.25
CA PHE A 286 17.92 -44.41 -31.82
C PHE A 286 17.62 -45.87 -31.43
N PRO A 287 18.40 -46.86 -31.91
CA PRO A 287 18.14 -48.28 -31.66
C PRO A 287 18.22 -48.67 -30.16
N GLY A 288 18.88 -47.85 -29.35
CA GLY A 288 18.95 -48.02 -27.88
C GLY A 288 17.77 -47.41 -27.11
N LYS A 289 16.78 -46.82 -27.77
CA LYS A 289 15.60 -46.20 -27.15
C LYS A 289 14.35 -46.99 -27.50
N SER A 290 13.48 -47.22 -26.54
CA SER A 290 12.22 -47.92 -26.79
C SER A 290 11.28 -47.07 -27.66
N ARG A 291 10.44 -47.71 -28.47
CA ARG A 291 9.41 -47.05 -29.28
C ARG A 291 8.53 -46.10 -28.45
N LYS A 292 8.26 -46.45 -27.20
CA LYS A 292 7.49 -45.63 -26.24
C LYS A 292 8.24 -44.36 -25.83
N GLU A 293 9.54 -44.44 -25.57
CA GLU A 293 10.36 -43.26 -25.24
C GLU A 293 10.46 -42.30 -26.43
N ILE A 294 10.61 -42.84 -27.63
CA ILE A 294 10.63 -42.08 -28.88
C ILE A 294 9.29 -41.38 -29.11
N ALA A 295 8.17 -42.12 -29.02
CA ALA A 295 6.83 -41.57 -29.17
C ALA A 295 6.53 -40.44 -28.15
N ASN A 296 6.92 -40.64 -26.89
CA ASN A 296 6.75 -39.61 -25.85
C ASN A 296 7.61 -38.36 -26.13
N LYS A 297 8.84 -38.53 -26.60
CA LYS A 297 9.74 -37.40 -26.92
C LYS A 297 9.25 -36.62 -28.13
N ILE A 298 8.79 -37.31 -29.17
CA ILE A 298 8.15 -36.70 -30.35
C ILE A 298 6.89 -35.94 -29.95
N GLY A 299 5.99 -36.55 -29.16
CA GLY A 299 4.78 -35.89 -28.67
C GLY A 299 5.06 -34.61 -27.87
N ASN A 300 6.09 -34.63 -27.02
CA ASN A 300 6.51 -33.44 -26.27
C ASN A 300 7.08 -32.34 -27.17
N ILE A 301 7.88 -32.69 -28.19
CA ILE A 301 8.44 -31.72 -29.14
C ILE A 301 7.32 -31.11 -29.98
N VAL A 302 6.39 -31.92 -30.49
CA VAL A 302 5.23 -31.45 -31.26
C VAL A 302 4.35 -30.53 -30.42
N ARG A 303 4.07 -30.87 -29.15
CA ARG A 303 3.28 -30.03 -28.25
C ARG A 303 3.97 -28.68 -27.98
N LEU A 304 5.29 -28.68 -27.81
CA LEU A 304 6.06 -27.45 -27.66
C LEU A 304 6.07 -26.62 -28.94
N LEU A 305 6.17 -27.26 -30.12
CA LEU A 305 6.08 -26.59 -31.41
C LEU A 305 4.68 -26.03 -31.67
N ASP A 306 3.60 -26.73 -31.32
CA ASP A 306 2.22 -26.26 -31.46
C ASP A 306 1.94 -25.08 -30.53
N VAL A 307 2.45 -25.10 -29.29
CA VAL A 307 2.43 -23.93 -28.39
C VAL A 307 3.26 -22.79 -28.96
N TYR A 308 4.47 -23.07 -29.48
CA TYR A 308 5.34 -22.05 -30.06
C TYR A 308 4.74 -21.44 -31.34
N VAL A 309 4.11 -22.23 -32.20
CA VAL A 309 3.42 -21.79 -33.41
C VAL A 309 2.14 -21.03 -33.05
N LYS A 310 1.35 -21.46 -32.06
CA LYS A 310 0.18 -20.70 -31.58
C LYS A 310 0.55 -19.39 -30.89
N VAL A 311 1.67 -19.34 -30.17
CA VAL A 311 2.22 -18.09 -29.59
C VAL A 311 2.77 -17.19 -30.70
N ARG A 312 3.43 -17.76 -31.72
CA ARG A 312 4.01 -17.01 -32.85
C ARG A 312 2.95 -16.52 -33.85
N GLN A 313 1.86 -17.27 -34.05
CA GLN A 313 0.71 -16.88 -34.89
C GLN A 313 -0.23 -15.93 -34.16
N ARG A 314 -0.25 -15.91 -32.82
CA ARG A 314 -0.94 -14.88 -32.01
C ARG A 314 -0.16 -13.57 -31.89
N ASN A 315 1.14 -13.59 -32.17
CA ASN A 315 1.94 -12.38 -32.41
C ASN A 315 1.82 -11.97 -33.88
N THR A 316 0.65 -11.47 -34.30
CA THR A 316 0.67 -10.29 -35.17
C THR A 316 1.59 -9.30 -34.49
N ILE A 317 2.68 -8.92 -35.17
CA ILE A 317 3.74 -8.09 -34.60
C ILE A 317 3.09 -6.92 -33.89
N ASP A 318 3.28 -6.82 -32.57
CA ASP A 318 2.74 -5.69 -31.82
C ASP A 318 3.34 -4.43 -32.46
N PRO A 319 2.54 -3.52 -33.02
CA PRO A 319 3.05 -2.29 -33.63
C PRO A 319 3.97 -1.52 -32.67
N ARG A 320 3.80 -1.68 -31.35
CA ARG A 320 4.67 -1.11 -30.33
C ARG A 320 6.06 -1.75 -30.29
N GLN A 321 6.17 -3.04 -30.60
CA GLN A 321 7.45 -3.75 -30.64
C GLN A 321 8.26 -3.35 -31.89
N GLU A 322 7.62 -3.22 -33.05
CA GLU A 322 8.24 -2.67 -34.27
C GLU A 322 8.75 -1.24 -34.05
N GLN A 323 7.94 -0.41 -33.40
CA GLN A 323 8.34 0.95 -33.03
C GLN A 323 9.53 0.96 -32.07
N ALA A 324 9.52 0.11 -31.05
CA ALA A 324 10.64 -0.02 -30.11
C ALA A 324 11.93 -0.47 -30.81
N ASP A 325 11.83 -1.45 -31.72
CA ASP A 325 12.99 -1.94 -32.48
C ASP A 325 13.55 -0.86 -33.42
N ALA A 326 12.69 -0.08 -34.08
CA ALA A 326 13.09 1.05 -34.93
C ALA A 326 13.76 2.19 -34.14
N ILE A 327 13.24 2.50 -32.94
CA ILE A 327 13.88 3.45 -32.02
C ILE A 327 15.27 2.94 -31.63
N ASP A 328 15.36 1.68 -31.19
CA ASP A 328 16.61 1.08 -30.74
C ASP A 328 17.65 1.02 -31.87
N GLU A 329 17.24 0.77 -33.11
CA GLU A 329 18.13 0.75 -34.28
C GLU A 329 18.71 2.14 -34.58
N GLU A 330 17.88 3.18 -34.59
CA GLU A 330 18.32 4.55 -34.86
C GLU A 330 19.24 5.08 -33.75
N VAL A 331 18.93 4.80 -32.49
CA VAL A 331 19.79 5.15 -31.34
C VAL A 331 21.16 4.48 -31.46
N ARG A 332 21.21 3.16 -31.76
CA ARG A 332 22.47 2.46 -31.98
C ARG A 332 23.24 3.03 -33.17
N ARG A 333 22.56 3.44 -34.25
CA ARG A 333 23.19 4.06 -35.42
C ARG A 333 23.88 5.36 -35.04
N GLN A 334 23.21 6.27 -34.32
CA GLN A 334 23.80 7.53 -33.88
C GLN A 334 24.97 7.31 -32.92
N HIS A 335 24.83 6.38 -31.96
CA HIS A 335 25.89 6.02 -31.03
C HIS A 335 27.13 5.47 -31.73
N LYS A 336 26.96 4.55 -32.71
CA LYS A 336 28.07 4.01 -33.51
C LYS A 336 28.82 5.06 -34.32
N LEU A 337 28.13 6.13 -34.72
CA LEU A 337 28.73 7.26 -35.42
C LEU A 337 29.45 8.25 -34.48
N GLY A 338 29.46 7.99 -33.16
CA GLY A 338 30.08 8.86 -32.17
C GLY A 338 29.35 10.20 -31.97
N MET A 339 28.11 10.29 -32.44
CA MET A 339 27.27 11.46 -32.26
C MET A 339 26.53 11.36 -30.92
N GLY A 340 26.30 12.49 -30.26
CA GLY A 340 25.29 12.54 -29.19
C GLY A 340 23.92 12.14 -29.74
N ILE A 341 23.08 11.50 -28.93
CA ILE A 341 21.76 11.04 -29.38
C ILE A 341 20.83 12.25 -29.54
N ASP A 342 20.45 12.54 -30.78
CA ASP A 342 19.42 13.52 -31.12
C ASP A 342 18.05 12.84 -31.10
N TRP A 343 17.39 12.91 -29.95
CA TRP A 343 16.05 12.36 -29.73
C TRP A 343 14.97 12.98 -30.62
N ALA A 344 15.16 14.22 -31.10
CA ALA A 344 14.23 14.83 -32.05
C ALA A 344 14.39 14.19 -33.44
N LEU A 345 15.62 13.84 -33.85
CA LEU A 345 15.85 13.06 -35.07
C LEU A 345 15.29 11.65 -34.94
N VAL A 346 15.52 10.96 -33.81
CA VAL A 346 14.94 9.63 -33.54
C VAL A 346 13.42 9.67 -33.70
N GLY A 347 12.76 10.63 -33.05
CA GLY A 347 11.31 10.82 -33.13
C GLY A 347 10.80 11.07 -34.55
N ARG A 348 11.49 11.92 -35.34
CA ARG A 348 11.16 12.14 -36.75
C ARG A 348 11.27 10.88 -37.60
N THR A 349 12.27 10.04 -37.34
CA THR A 349 12.49 8.79 -38.08
C THR A 349 11.38 7.77 -37.82
N VAL A 350 10.88 7.67 -36.59
CA VAL A 350 9.88 6.66 -36.20
C VAL A 350 8.44 7.20 -36.12
N GLY A 351 8.24 8.50 -36.32
CA GLY A 351 6.93 9.15 -36.27
C GLY A 351 6.37 9.36 -34.85
N LEU A 352 7.24 9.50 -33.83
CA LEU A 352 6.86 9.67 -32.43
C LEU A 352 7.49 10.94 -31.82
N GLY A 353 6.96 11.37 -30.67
CA GLY A 353 7.59 12.42 -29.86
C GLY A 353 8.95 11.97 -29.32
N ALA A 354 9.88 12.93 -29.15
CA ALA A 354 11.20 12.64 -28.59
C ALA A 354 11.11 12.00 -27.20
N ILE A 355 10.15 12.44 -26.37
CA ILE A 355 9.92 11.88 -25.04
C ILE A 355 9.39 10.44 -25.10
N ASP A 356 8.47 10.14 -26.01
CA ASP A 356 7.93 8.79 -26.18
C ASP A 356 9.03 7.82 -26.65
N CYS A 357 9.90 8.29 -27.54
CA CYS A 357 11.08 7.52 -27.95
C CYS A 357 12.01 7.23 -26.77
N MET A 358 12.25 8.21 -25.90
CA MET A 358 13.07 8.03 -24.70
C MET A 358 12.42 7.08 -23.68
N GLU A 359 11.09 7.04 -23.57
CA GLU A 359 10.38 6.14 -22.66
C GLU A 359 10.40 4.68 -23.14
N VAL A 360 10.46 4.46 -24.45
CA VAL A 360 10.41 3.12 -25.07
C VAL A 360 11.80 2.55 -25.37
N CYS A 361 12.81 3.39 -25.62
CA CYS A 361 14.16 2.95 -25.97
C CYS A 361 14.80 2.04 -24.91
N ARG A 362 15.29 0.88 -25.34
CA ARG A 362 15.89 -0.18 -24.52
C ARG A 362 17.41 -0.29 -24.70
N VAL A 363 18.01 0.61 -25.46
CA VAL A 363 19.46 0.62 -25.67
C VAL A 363 20.17 1.06 -24.39
N ASP A 364 20.92 0.14 -23.79
CA ASP A 364 21.82 0.42 -22.66
C ASP A 364 23.30 0.46 -23.07
N GLU A 365 23.61 0.11 -24.32
CA GLU A 365 24.97 0.14 -24.87
C GLU A 365 25.56 1.55 -24.76
N GLY A 366 26.70 1.68 -24.08
CA GLY A 366 27.43 2.95 -23.94
C GLY A 366 26.93 3.88 -22.84
N LYS A 367 25.85 3.52 -22.10
CA LYS A 367 25.45 4.29 -20.92
C LYS A 367 26.54 4.26 -19.86
N VAL A 368 26.79 5.42 -19.25
CA VAL A 368 27.83 5.57 -18.24
C VAL A 368 27.24 5.27 -16.86
N GLY A 369 27.91 4.42 -16.08
CA GLY A 369 27.57 4.24 -14.67
C GLY A 369 27.84 5.52 -13.88
N TRP A 370 27.00 5.83 -12.91
CA TRP A 370 27.19 6.99 -12.05
C TRP A 370 27.16 6.57 -10.58
N THR A 371 28.24 6.90 -9.88
CA THR A 371 28.33 6.74 -8.42
C THR A 371 28.49 8.14 -7.82
N TYR A 372 27.76 8.42 -6.74
CA TYR A 372 27.96 9.67 -6.02
C TYR A 372 29.38 9.72 -5.42
N ASP A 373 30.18 10.63 -5.94
CA ASP A 373 31.48 11.01 -5.39
C ASP A 373 31.44 12.50 -5.05
N PRO A 374 31.56 12.87 -3.77
CA PRO A 374 31.49 14.27 -3.35
C PRO A 374 32.59 15.14 -3.95
N ASP A 375 33.74 14.56 -4.31
CA ASP A 375 34.88 15.30 -4.82
C ASP A 375 34.73 15.59 -6.33
N THR A 376 33.92 14.79 -7.04
CA THR A 376 33.66 14.93 -8.49
C THR A 376 32.20 15.23 -8.83
N PHE A 377 31.33 15.39 -7.82
CA PHE A 377 29.92 15.67 -8.00
C PHE A 377 29.73 17.01 -8.73
N SER A 378 29.16 16.94 -9.93
CA SER A 378 28.81 18.11 -10.72
C SER A 378 27.36 18.50 -10.46
N GLN A 379 27.17 19.68 -9.86
CA GLN A 379 25.86 20.30 -9.70
C GLN A 379 25.16 20.50 -11.06
N GLU A 380 25.93 20.78 -12.11
CA GLU A 380 25.40 20.94 -13.48
C GLU A 380 24.70 19.67 -13.98
N ARG A 381 25.27 18.48 -13.72
CA ARG A 381 24.65 17.20 -14.12
C ARG A 381 23.34 16.96 -13.37
N ALA A 382 23.31 17.30 -12.08
CA ALA A 382 22.11 17.23 -11.26
C ALA A 382 21.04 18.22 -11.72
N ASP A 383 21.41 19.48 -11.98
CA ASP A 383 20.52 20.53 -12.46
C ASP A 383 19.92 20.17 -13.83
N ARG A 384 20.71 19.57 -14.74
CA ARG A 384 20.21 19.05 -16.01
C ARG A 384 19.15 17.96 -15.83
N MET A 385 19.35 17.05 -14.88
CA MET A 385 18.38 15.99 -14.60
C MET A 385 17.11 16.57 -13.96
N GLU A 386 17.23 17.46 -12.97
CA GLU A 386 16.09 18.14 -12.35
C GLU A 386 15.31 18.98 -13.37
N ALA A 387 16.00 19.70 -14.26
CA ALA A 387 15.39 20.47 -15.34
C ALA A 387 14.63 19.57 -16.33
N PHE A 388 15.23 18.46 -16.76
CA PHE A 388 14.56 17.50 -17.63
C PHE A 388 13.31 16.89 -16.98
N ILE A 389 13.42 16.52 -15.70
CA ILE A 389 12.28 15.99 -14.93
C ILE A 389 11.19 17.05 -14.80
N ALA A 390 11.53 18.28 -14.40
CA ALA A 390 10.56 19.35 -14.23
C ALA A 390 9.85 19.72 -15.53
N GLN A 391 10.57 19.69 -16.66
CA GLN A 391 10.04 20.01 -17.98
C GLN A 391 9.11 18.93 -18.53
N ASN A 392 9.49 17.65 -18.42
CA ASN A 392 8.79 16.54 -19.11
C ASN A 392 7.87 15.74 -18.18
N TYR A 393 8.11 15.81 -16.87
CA TYR A 393 7.35 15.10 -15.83
C TYR A 393 6.93 16.08 -14.71
N PRO A 394 6.18 17.15 -15.02
CA PRO A 394 5.71 18.06 -14.00
C PRO A 394 4.79 17.31 -13.02
N PRO A 395 4.82 17.65 -11.71
CA PRO A 395 3.88 17.09 -10.75
C PRO A 395 2.42 17.20 -11.24
N PRO A 396 1.61 16.14 -11.07
CA PRO A 396 1.84 14.96 -10.23
C PRO A 396 2.44 13.76 -10.98
N ARG A 397 2.81 13.91 -12.25
CA ARG A 397 3.34 12.80 -13.06
C ARG A 397 4.64 12.30 -12.43
N GLN A 398 4.72 10.98 -12.21
CA GLN A 398 5.99 10.41 -11.74
C GLN A 398 7.00 10.41 -12.88
N PRO A 399 8.28 10.72 -12.62
CA PRO A 399 9.31 10.66 -13.64
C PRO A 399 9.44 9.24 -14.20
N ASN A 400 9.43 9.08 -15.52
CA ASN A 400 9.82 7.82 -16.14
C ASN A 400 11.35 7.75 -16.19
N PHE A 401 11.95 6.99 -15.26
CA PHE A 401 13.41 6.93 -15.13
C PHE A 401 14.11 6.22 -16.30
N HIS A 402 13.40 5.49 -17.17
CA HIS A 402 13.97 5.04 -18.44
C HIS A 402 14.24 6.21 -19.37
N ALA A 403 13.30 7.15 -19.50
CA ALA A 403 13.52 8.35 -20.29
C ALA A 403 14.59 9.26 -19.69
N VAL A 404 14.62 9.41 -18.35
CA VAL A 404 15.69 10.16 -17.67
C VAL A 404 17.05 9.50 -17.93
N SER A 405 17.13 8.18 -17.85
CA SER A 405 18.33 7.39 -18.17
C SER A 405 18.79 7.61 -19.61
N ASN A 406 17.87 7.57 -20.56
CA ASN A 406 18.13 7.76 -21.98
C ASN A 406 18.54 9.21 -22.30
N TYR A 407 17.93 10.21 -21.66
CA TYR A 407 18.34 11.61 -21.76
C TYR A 407 19.73 11.87 -21.17
N MET A 408 19.99 11.33 -19.98
CA MET A 408 21.27 11.52 -19.27
C MET A 408 22.38 10.59 -19.78
N TRP A 409 22.05 9.65 -20.66
CA TRP A 409 22.91 8.55 -21.10
C TRP A 409 23.62 7.84 -19.92
N THR A 410 22.85 7.58 -18.86
CA THR A 410 23.28 7.04 -17.56
C THR A 410 22.39 5.86 -17.21
N SER A 411 22.85 4.86 -16.46
CA SER A 411 21.99 3.73 -16.08
C SER A 411 20.72 4.18 -15.33
N VAL A 412 19.63 3.43 -15.47
CA VAL A 412 18.34 3.74 -14.83
C VAL A 412 18.46 3.78 -13.31
N ASP A 413 19.14 2.79 -12.73
CA ASP A 413 19.34 2.69 -11.29
C ASP A 413 20.13 3.89 -10.74
N ASP A 414 21.13 4.36 -11.47
CA ASP A 414 21.92 5.51 -11.05
C ASP A 414 21.14 6.82 -11.16
N CYS A 415 20.28 6.97 -12.18
CA CYS A 415 19.36 8.11 -12.27
C CYS A 415 18.36 8.12 -11.11
N ILE A 416 17.82 6.96 -10.73
CA ILE A 416 16.95 6.81 -9.56
C ILE A 416 17.73 7.20 -8.29
N HIS A 417 18.95 6.69 -8.14
CA HIS A 417 19.79 6.98 -6.98
C HIS A 417 20.12 8.47 -6.89
N MET A 418 20.53 9.09 -7.98
CA MET A 418 20.79 10.53 -8.08
C MET A 418 19.54 11.34 -7.71
N ALA A 419 18.37 10.99 -8.24
CA ALA A 419 17.13 11.71 -7.95
C ALA A 419 16.72 11.59 -6.47
N ARG A 420 16.93 10.44 -5.84
CA ARG A 420 16.72 10.26 -4.38
C ARG A 420 17.63 11.18 -3.58
N LEU A 421 18.93 11.20 -3.92
CA LEU A 421 19.91 12.05 -3.26
C LEU A 421 19.56 13.54 -3.39
N LEU A 422 19.12 13.99 -4.57
CA LEU A 422 18.67 15.35 -4.80
C LEU A 422 17.37 15.69 -4.06
N GLN A 423 16.48 14.72 -3.85
CA GLN A 423 15.29 14.95 -3.01
C GLN A 423 15.60 14.96 -1.50
N GLY A 424 16.87 14.83 -1.10
CA GLY A 424 17.27 14.68 0.30
C GLY A 424 16.84 13.36 0.92
N LYS A 425 16.41 12.40 0.09
CA LYS A 425 16.04 11.04 0.51
C LYS A 425 17.31 10.20 0.52
N PHE A 426 17.94 10.13 1.69
CA PHE A 426 19.13 9.32 1.91
C PHE A 426 18.78 8.00 2.61
N GLU A 427 19.23 6.89 2.03
CA GLU A 427 19.02 5.56 2.60
C GLU A 427 20.22 5.13 3.44
N TRP A 428 19.97 4.78 4.71
CA TRP A 428 21.01 4.35 5.64
C TRP A 428 21.31 2.85 5.51
N THR A 429 22.01 2.48 4.43
CA THR A 429 22.53 1.11 4.22
C THR A 429 23.64 0.78 5.22
N ASP A 430 23.95 -0.51 5.41
CA ASP A 430 25.06 -0.92 6.30
C ASP A 430 26.41 -0.36 5.85
N GLU A 431 26.61 -0.22 4.54
CA GLU A 431 27.78 0.45 3.98
C GLU A 431 27.82 1.94 4.35
N ALA A 432 26.71 2.67 4.20
CA ALA A 432 26.60 4.07 4.57
C ALA A 432 26.85 4.28 6.08
N LYS A 433 26.34 3.37 6.93
CA LYS A 433 26.63 3.34 8.37
C LYS A 433 28.12 3.15 8.64
N GLY A 434 28.75 2.18 7.98
CA GLY A 434 30.19 1.93 8.11
C GLY A 434 31.03 3.14 7.68
N ARG A 435 30.65 3.79 6.56
CA ARG A 435 31.30 5.03 6.10
C ARG A 435 31.14 6.16 7.11
N LEU A 436 29.93 6.37 7.64
CA LEU A 436 29.66 7.35 8.69
C LEU A 436 30.57 7.16 9.91
N PHE A 437 30.69 5.93 10.43
CA PHE A 437 31.55 5.63 11.58
C PHE A 437 33.02 5.94 11.27
N ARG A 438 33.55 5.47 10.14
CA ARG A 438 34.95 5.73 9.75
C ARG A 438 35.25 7.22 9.61
N MET A 439 34.30 8.00 9.07
CA MET A 439 34.48 9.46 8.93
C MET A 439 34.42 10.17 10.30
N GLN A 440 33.51 9.76 11.19
CA GLN A 440 33.45 10.28 12.55
C GLN A 440 34.70 9.92 13.38
N GLU A 441 35.21 8.69 13.27
CA GLU A 441 36.45 8.25 13.93
C GLU A 441 37.68 9.06 13.46
N ARG A 442 37.67 9.54 12.22
CA ARG A 442 38.69 10.45 11.68
C ARG A 442 38.50 11.91 12.14
N GLY A 443 37.51 12.20 12.99
CA GLY A 443 37.24 13.54 13.51
C GLY A 443 36.52 14.47 12.53
N MET A 444 35.92 13.94 11.46
CA MET A 444 35.22 14.75 10.46
C MET A 444 33.94 15.36 11.03
N SER A 445 33.63 16.61 10.69
CA SER A 445 32.41 17.27 11.15
C SER A 445 31.16 16.61 10.55
N PHE A 446 30.01 16.72 11.22
CA PHE A 446 28.76 16.20 10.63
C PHE A 446 28.34 16.93 9.35
N GLU A 447 28.84 18.15 9.15
CA GLU A 447 28.61 18.94 7.94
C GLU A 447 29.35 18.34 6.76
N ASP A 448 30.66 18.11 6.90
CA ASP A 448 31.48 17.46 5.87
C ASP A 448 30.99 16.04 5.58
N ILE A 449 30.55 15.31 6.60
CA ILE A 449 29.99 13.97 6.41
C ILE A 449 28.68 14.01 5.64
N ALA A 450 27.81 14.98 5.94
CA ALA A 450 26.55 15.15 5.19
C ALA A 450 26.86 15.34 3.70
N GLN A 451 27.75 16.28 3.39
CA GLN A 451 28.19 16.55 2.02
C GLN A 451 28.84 15.32 1.37
N ARG A 452 29.66 14.56 2.10
CA ARG A 452 30.29 13.34 1.57
C ARG A 452 29.34 12.16 1.34
N LEU A 453 28.17 12.17 1.97
CA LEU A 453 27.16 11.13 1.80
C LEU A 453 26.11 11.51 0.75
N SER A 454 25.72 12.78 0.68
CA SER A 454 24.69 13.25 -0.24
C SER A 454 24.67 14.79 -0.33
N PRO A 455 24.40 15.35 -1.52
CA PRO A 455 24.45 16.79 -1.73
C PRO A 455 23.35 17.57 -0.98
N ARG A 456 22.22 16.93 -0.65
CA ARG A 456 21.11 17.56 0.08
C ARG A 456 20.88 16.99 1.49
N LEU A 457 21.77 16.12 1.97
CA LEU A 457 21.64 15.55 3.31
C LEU A 457 22.01 16.58 4.38
N GLN A 458 21.10 16.78 5.33
CA GLN A 458 21.30 17.78 6.38
C GLN A 458 22.26 17.27 7.47
N PRO A 459 23.20 18.10 7.97
CA PRO A 459 24.14 17.71 9.03
C PRO A 459 23.43 17.22 10.30
N ARG A 460 22.28 17.82 10.62
CA ARG A 460 21.43 17.42 11.75
C ARG A 460 20.89 15.99 11.60
N THR A 461 20.55 15.57 10.39
CA THR A 461 20.06 14.21 10.12
C THR A 461 21.17 13.20 10.38
N VAL A 462 22.39 13.48 9.89
CA VAL A 462 23.58 12.67 10.15
C VAL A 462 23.87 12.59 11.65
N ALA A 463 23.92 13.73 12.35
CA ALA A 463 24.20 13.78 13.79
C ALA A 463 23.15 13.01 14.60
N THR A 464 21.87 13.16 14.27
CA THR A 464 20.77 12.45 14.95
C THR A 464 20.89 10.95 14.73
N TYR A 465 21.17 10.54 13.50
CA TYR A 465 21.32 9.14 13.14
C TYR A 465 22.55 8.51 13.81
N TYR A 466 23.71 9.17 13.76
CA TYR A 466 24.93 8.74 14.43
C TYR A 466 24.71 8.57 15.94
N ARG A 467 24.11 9.57 16.62
CA ARG A 467 23.80 9.47 18.05
C ARG A 467 22.86 8.31 18.34
N SER A 468 21.86 8.06 17.49
CA SER A 468 20.98 6.89 17.63
C SER A 468 21.74 5.58 17.46
N LEU A 469 22.69 5.50 16.53
CA LEU A 469 23.51 4.30 16.33
C LEU A 469 24.45 4.08 17.50
N VAL A 470 25.17 5.10 17.92
CA VAL A 470 26.06 5.06 19.09
C VAL A 470 25.27 4.71 20.34
N SER A 471 24.08 5.29 20.55
CA SER A 471 23.24 4.92 21.69
C SER A 471 22.80 3.45 21.63
N ARG A 472 22.46 2.94 20.44
CA ARG A 472 22.07 1.53 20.26
C ARG A 472 23.25 0.58 20.46
N ASN A 473 24.44 0.94 19.98
CA ASN A 473 25.66 0.13 20.07
C ASN A 473 26.34 0.22 21.44
N GLN A 474 26.12 1.30 22.21
CA GLN A 474 26.53 1.42 23.60
C GLN A 474 25.66 0.59 24.56
N HIS A 475 24.60 -0.05 24.07
CA HIS A 475 23.82 -0.98 24.86
C HIS A 475 24.42 -2.38 24.73
N VAL A 476 25.19 -2.80 25.74
CA VAL A 476 25.47 -4.21 25.94
C VAL A 476 24.12 -4.90 26.17
N PRO A 477 23.68 -5.80 25.27
CA PRO A 477 22.42 -6.49 25.46
C PRO A 477 22.51 -7.33 26.74
N LEU A 478 21.43 -7.33 27.53
CA LEU A 478 21.33 -8.22 28.69
C LEU A 478 21.33 -9.67 28.20
N THR A 479 22.12 -10.52 28.84
CA THR A 479 22.07 -11.97 28.59
C THR A 479 20.74 -12.55 29.07
N ALA A 480 20.44 -13.80 28.71
CA ALA A 480 19.23 -14.47 29.14
C ALA A 480 19.19 -14.61 30.68
N GLU A 481 20.32 -14.90 31.30
CA GLU A 481 20.49 -15.05 32.75
C GLU A 481 20.26 -13.73 33.46
N GLU A 482 20.78 -12.63 32.93
CA GLU A 482 20.57 -11.29 33.50
C GLU A 482 19.11 -10.87 33.41
N LYS A 483 18.47 -11.14 32.27
CA LYS A 483 17.03 -10.93 32.09
C LYS A 483 16.19 -11.75 33.08
N GLN A 484 16.60 -13.00 33.34
CA GLN A 484 15.93 -13.86 34.31
C GLN A 484 16.13 -13.33 35.73
N ARG A 485 17.35 -12.95 36.11
CA ARG A 485 17.65 -12.37 37.42
C ARG A 485 16.85 -11.08 37.69
N ILE A 486 16.71 -10.20 36.70
CA ILE A 486 15.85 -9.01 36.82
C ILE A 486 14.39 -9.42 37.06
N ARG A 487 13.89 -10.45 36.35
CA ARG A 487 12.53 -10.95 36.52
C ARG A 487 12.31 -11.53 37.93
N ASP A 488 13.28 -12.29 38.44
CA ASP A 488 13.22 -12.89 39.77
C ASP A 488 13.17 -11.80 40.84
N ILE A 489 14.03 -10.76 40.75
CA ILE A 489 13.99 -9.60 41.66
C ILE A 489 12.62 -8.90 41.60
N VAL A 490 12.06 -8.70 40.42
CA VAL A 490 10.72 -8.09 40.27
C VAL A 490 9.66 -8.96 40.94
N ASN A 491 9.64 -10.27 40.68
CA ASN A 491 8.66 -11.20 41.26
C ASN A 491 8.77 -11.29 42.78
N GLU A 492 9.99 -11.37 43.32
CA GLU A 492 10.25 -11.51 44.76
C GLU A 492 9.81 -10.27 45.55
N ASN A 493 9.89 -9.09 44.94
CA ASN A 493 9.65 -7.81 45.61
C ASN A 493 8.30 -7.18 45.26
N ALA A 494 7.61 -7.66 44.21
CA ALA A 494 6.30 -7.16 43.80
C ALA A 494 5.30 -7.22 44.96
N GLY A 495 4.72 -6.06 45.29
CA GLY A 495 3.76 -5.93 46.39
C GLY A 495 4.35 -5.89 47.80
N LYS A 496 5.66 -6.16 47.95
CA LYS A 496 6.37 -6.06 49.24
C LYS A 496 7.01 -4.69 49.46
N ILE A 497 7.46 -4.04 48.39
CA ILE A 497 8.05 -2.69 48.40
C ILE A 497 7.53 -1.88 47.21
N PRO A 498 7.61 -0.54 47.26
CA PRO A 498 7.20 0.31 46.14
C PRO A 498 7.97 0.00 44.85
N LEU A 499 7.29 0.08 43.71
CA LEU A 499 7.83 -0.22 42.38
C LEU A 499 9.12 0.56 42.08
N VAL A 500 9.21 1.82 42.51
CA VAL A 500 10.42 2.64 42.31
C VAL A 500 11.64 2.02 42.97
N GLU A 501 11.47 1.37 44.13
CA GLU A 501 12.54 0.67 44.85
C GLU A 501 12.85 -0.69 44.22
N ILE A 502 11.86 -1.39 43.66
CA ILE A 502 12.08 -2.62 42.88
C ILE A 502 12.96 -2.33 41.67
N VAL A 503 12.67 -1.27 40.92
CA VAL A 503 13.46 -0.90 39.73
C VAL A 503 14.89 -0.51 40.13
N LYS A 504 15.09 0.14 41.28
CA LYS A 504 16.43 0.43 41.82
C LYS A 504 17.16 -0.87 42.19
N ARG A 505 16.53 -1.78 42.94
CA ARG A 505 17.11 -3.08 43.34
C ARG A 505 17.43 -3.95 42.13
N ALA A 506 16.56 -3.99 41.13
CA ALA A 506 16.77 -4.75 39.91
C ALA A 506 17.92 -4.20 39.05
N LYS A 507 18.27 -2.92 39.21
CA LYS A 507 19.39 -2.27 38.52
C LYS A 507 20.73 -2.52 39.21
N GLN A 508 20.75 -2.60 40.54
CA GLN A 508 21.98 -2.67 41.35
C GLN A 508 22.98 -3.78 40.93
N PRO A 509 22.55 -5.00 40.54
CA PRO A 509 23.48 -6.04 40.11
C PRO A 509 24.18 -5.78 38.76
N PHE A 510 23.80 -4.73 38.04
CA PHE A 510 24.23 -4.45 36.65
C PHE A 510 24.77 -3.03 36.48
N GLU A 511 25.36 -2.44 37.53
CA GLU A 511 25.85 -1.06 37.54
C GLU A 511 26.90 -0.77 36.44
N ASP A 512 27.71 -1.78 36.12
CA ASP A 512 28.71 -1.82 35.04
C ASP A 512 28.08 -1.69 33.64
N LYS A 513 26.88 -2.22 33.45
CA LYS A 513 26.07 -2.11 32.22
C LYS A 513 25.11 -0.92 32.24
N SER A 514 25.12 -0.11 33.31
CA SER A 514 24.02 0.79 33.65
C SER A 514 24.10 2.23 33.15
N ARG A 515 24.92 2.52 32.13
CA ARG A 515 25.06 3.92 31.71
C ARG A 515 23.84 4.57 31.05
N ARG A 516 22.71 3.88 30.78
CA ARG A 516 21.35 4.50 30.91
C ARG A 516 20.08 3.69 30.60
N HIS A 517 20.04 2.54 29.93
CA HIS A 517 18.73 2.03 29.42
C HIS A 517 18.39 0.54 29.66
N SER A 518 19.29 -0.43 29.46
CA SER A 518 18.85 -1.84 29.33
C SER A 518 18.22 -2.45 30.58
N ALA A 519 18.85 -2.36 31.76
CA ALA A 519 18.30 -2.94 33.00
C ALA A 519 17.07 -2.18 33.54
N HIS A 520 17.08 -0.84 33.43
CA HIS A 520 15.95 0.00 33.82
C HIS A 520 14.72 -0.26 32.95
N LEU A 521 14.92 -0.35 31.62
CA LEU A 521 13.85 -0.72 30.69
C LEU A 521 13.37 -2.15 30.94
N ALA A 522 14.28 -3.12 31.14
CA ALA A 522 13.89 -4.50 31.41
C ALA A 522 13.06 -4.63 32.70
N ALA A 523 13.50 -4.00 33.80
CA ALA A 523 12.73 -3.97 35.05
C ALA A 523 11.37 -3.30 34.86
N GLY A 524 11.33 -2.18 34.12
CA GLY A 524 10.08 -1.50 33.79
C GLY A 524 9.13 -2.33 32.91
N VAL A 525 9.66 -3.09 31.94
CA VAL A 525 8.90 -3.99 31.07
C VAL A 525 8.37 -5.18 31.85
N TYR A 526 9.21 -5.82 32.67
CA TYR A 526 8.77 -6.95 33.49
C TYR A 526 7.70 -6.54 34.50
N SER A 527 7.86 -5.37 35.11
CA SER A 527 6.83 -4.81 35.99
C SER A 527 5.52 -4.54 35.23
N GLN A 528 5.55 -4.10 33.97
CA GLN A 528 4.31 -3.95 33.18
C GLN A 528 3.62 -5.30 32.91
N SER A 529 4.39 -6.37 32.75
CA SER A 529 3.82 -7.70 32.51
C SER A 529 3.40 -8.45 33.76
N HIS A 530 3.84 -8.01 34.95
CA HIS A 530 3.63 -8.74 36.19
C HIS A 530 2.14 -8.76 36.59
N PRO A 531 1.56 -9.94 36.94
CA PRO A 531 0.14 -10.08 37.24
C PRO A 531 -0.38 -9.13 38.31
N LEU A 532 0.38 -8.91 39.38
CA LEU A 532 0.00 -7.99 40.46
C LEU A 532 -0.32 -6.57 39.97
N TYR A 533 0.55 -5.96 39.17
CA TYR A 533 0.34 -4.58 38.73
C TYR A 533 -0.80 -4.46 37.71
N LYS A 534 -1.02 -5.50 36.89
CA LYS A 534 -2.21 -5.57 36.04
C LYS A 534 -3.48 -5.63 36.88
N ALA A 535 -3.52 -6.52 37.87
CA ALA A 535 -4.65 -6.65 38.78
C ALA A 535 -4.96 -5.34 39.52
N ARG A 536 -3.94 -4.57 39.94
CA ARG A 536 -4.11 -3.24 40.56
C ARG A 536 -4.74 -2.21 39.62
N VAL A 537 -4.38 -2.23 38.34
CA VAL A 537 -5.00 -1.36 37.33
C VAL A 537 -6.41 -1.85 36.99
N GLU A 538 -6.69 -3.14 37.06
CA GLU A 538 -8.01 -3.74 36.83
C GLU A 538 -8.96 -3.60 38.01
N SER A 539 -8.44 -3.45 39.24
CA SER A 539 -9.24 -3.28 40.47
C SER A 539 -9.79 -1.87 40.68
N VAL A 540 -9.38 -0.92 39.84
CA VAL A 540 -9.80 0.49 39.92
C VAL A 540 -10.72 0.83 38.75
N ASP A 541 -11.52 1.88 38.92
CA ASP A 541 -12.35 2.41 37.84
C ASP A 541 -11.45 3.01 36.74
N GLN A 542 -11.19 2.20 35.70
CA GLN A 542 -10.34 2.55 34.58
C GLN A 542 -10.90 3.73 33.77
N ASP A 543 -12.22 3.79 33.61
CA ASP A 543 -12.89 4.84 32.87
C ASP A 543 -12.73 6.19 33.58
N GLN A 544 -12.90 6.20 34.91
CA GLN A 544 -12.71 7.40 35.72
C GLN A 544 -11.24 7.86 35.71
N ILE A 545 -10.28 6.96 35.86
CA ILE A 545 -8.84 7.30 35.78
C ILE A 545 -8.50 7.91 34.43
N VAL A 546 -8.97 7.32 33.34
CA VAL A 546 -8.72 7.84 31.99
C VAL A 546 -9.35 9.21 31.85
N LYS A 547 -10.60 9.39 32.29
CA LYS A 547 -11.30 10.69 32.25
C LYS A 547 -10.55 11.77 33.03
N ASP A 548 -10.01 11.46 34.21
CA ASP A 548 -9.24 12.40 35.03
C ASP A 548 -7.88 12.75 34.42
N ILE A 549 -7.22 11.79 33.77
CA ILE A 549 -5.97 12.04 33.05
C ILE A 549 -6.22 12.89 31.79
N LEU A 550 -7.29 12.63 31.05
CA LEU A 550 -7.63 13.35 29.82
C LEU A 550 -8.13 14.77 30.09
N SER A 551 -8.87 14.99 31.18
CA SER A 551 -9.32 16.32 31.61
C SER A 551 -8.19 17.18 32.21
N GLY A 552 -7.05 16.56 32.52
CA GLY A 552 -5.93 17.22 33.19
C GLY A 552 -6.12 17.36 34.71
N ALA A 553 -7.19 16.81 35.29
CA ALA A 553 -7.41 16.79 36.74
C ALA A 553 -6.29 16.04 37.49
N THR A 554 -5.66 15.07 36.82
CA THR A 554 -4.46 14.39 37.32
C THR A 554 -3.48 14.07 36.19
N THR A 555 -2.32 13.52 36.54
CA THR A 555 -1.32 13.03 35.55
C THR A 555 -1.15 11.53 35.70
N ALA A 556 -0.86 10.83 34.59
CA ALA A 556 -0.57 9.39 34.62
C ALA A 556 0.56 9.05 35.60
N ALA A 557 1.58 9.91 35.73
CA ALA A 557 2.67 9.70 36.68
C ALA A 557 2.26 9.87 38.16
N LYS A 558 1.23 10.69 38.44
CA LYS A 558 0.68 10.83 39.80
C LYS A 558 -0.15 9.59 40.16
N VAL A 559 -1.10 9.21 39.31
CA VAL A 559 -1.94 8.02 39.51
C VAL A 559 -1.08 6.74 39.58
N ALA A 560 -0.04 6.63 38.75
CA ALA A 560 0.89 5.51 38.79
C ALA A 560 1.60 5.37 40.15
N ARG A 561 1.94 6.49 40.79
CA ARG A 561 2.54 6.49 42.13
C ARG A 561 1.52 6.13 43.20
N GLU A 562 0.30 6.62 43.09
CA GLU A 562 -0.80 6.33 44.04
C GLU A 562 -1.21 4.85 44.02
N LEU A 563 -1.28 4.26 42.82
CA LEU A 563 -1.59 2.85 42.64
C LEU A 563 -0.38 1.93 42.77
N ASP A 564 0.83 2.51 42.89
CA ASP A 564 2.10 1.78 42.86
C ASP A 564 2.19 0.82 41.66
N VAL A 565 2.04 1.38 40.44
CA VAL A 565 2.07 0.67 39.16
C VAL A 565 2.99 1.38 38.15
N PRO A 566 3.49 0.69 37.11
CA PRO A 566 4.28 1.32 36.07
C PRO A 566 3.49 2.38 35.31
N SER A 567 4.04 3.60 35.14
CA SER A 567 3.38 4.69 34.40
C SER A 567 2.97 4.28 32.97
N ASN A 568 3.76 3.42 32.33
CA ASN A 568 3.47 2.90 31.00
C ASN A 568 2.19 2.04 30.93
N LEU A 569 1.76 1.38 32.02
CA LEU A 569 0.47 0.69 32.05
C LEU A 569 -0.68 1.68 31.93
N LEU A 570 -0.61 2.79 32.66
CA LEU A 570 -1.62 3.85 32.57
C LEU A 570 -1.57 4.57 31.22
N PHE A 571 -0.40 4.81 30.65
CA PHE A 571 -0.31 5.36 29.28
C PHE A 571 -0.95 4.43 28.25
N ARG A 572 -0.73 3.11 28.33
CA ARG A 572 -1.38 2.14 27.44
C ARG A 572 -2.89 2.08 27.66
N LEU A 573 -3.35 2.19 28.90
CA LEU A 573 -4.77 2.25 29.23
C LEU A 573 -5.40 3.49 28.58
N VAL A 574 -4.81 4.67 28.78
CA VAL A 574 -5.26 5.92 28.17
C VAL A 574 -5.23 5.84 26.64
N GLU A 575 -4.17 5.30 26.04
CA GLU A 575 -4.11 5.10 24.58
C GLU A 575 -5.19 4.13 24.10
N LYS A 576 -5.46 3.04 24.82
CA LYS A 576 -6.52 2.07 24.48
C LYS A 576 -7.90 2.74 24.52
N HIS A 577 -8.21 3.50 25.57
CA HIS A 577 -9.47 4.24 25.66
C HIS A 577 -9.55 5.36 24.64
N GLN A 578 -8.47 6.09 24.39
CA GLN A 578 -8.42 7.07 23.30
C GLN A 578 -8.67 6.40 21.96
N ARG A 579 -8.08 5.25 21.66
CA ARG A 579 -8.35 4.52 20.40
C ARG A 579 -9.78 4.02 20.31
N ALA A 580 -10.38 3.60 21.43
CA ALA A 580 -11.77 3.15 21.47
C ALA A 580 -12.77 4.31 21.36
N ALA A 581 -12.46 5.47 21.94
CA ALA A 581 -13.29 6.66 21.92
C ALA A 581 -13.11 7.49 20.63
N CYS A 582 -11.91 7.48 20.04
CA CYS A 582 -11.63 8.21 18.81
C CYS A 582 -12.15 7.41 17.61
N ALA A 583 -13.19 7.92 16.97
CA ALA A 583 -13.66 7.37 15.71
C ALA A 583 -12.53 7.33 14.68
N ALA A 584 -12.33 6.18 14.02
CA ALA A 584 -11.36 6.03 12.94
C ALA A 584 -11.71 6.93 11.74
N VAL A 585 -13.01 7.16 11.53
CA VAL A 585 -13.54 8.04 10.50
C VAL A 585 -13.39 9.50 10.92
N TRP A 586 -12.87 10.31 9.99
CA TRP A 586 -12.80 11.75 10.13
C TRP A 586 -14.05 12.38 9.50
N THR A 587 -14.71 13.26 10.24
CA THR A 587 -15.79 14.11 9.73
C THR A 587 -15.22 15.35 9.05
N ASP A 588 -15.99 15.96 8.15
CA ASP A 588 -15.57 17.19 7.46
C ASP A 588 -15.32 18.35 8.43
N ASN A 589 -16.10 18.44 9.50
CA ASN A 589 -15.91 19.43 10.56
C ASN A 589 -14.58 19.25 11.32
N GLU A 590 -14.22 18.01 11.67
CA GLU A 590 -12.92 17.72 12.30
C GLU A 590 -11.75 18.06 11.36
N ILE A 591 -11.89 17.79 10.06
CA ILE A 591 -10.91 18.14 9.04
C ILE A 591 -10.79 19.67 8.92
N ALA A 592 -11.91 20.39 8.84
CA ALA A 592 -11.94 21.84 8.75
C ALA A 592 -11.27 22.50 9.96
N GLN A 593 -11.58 22.05 11.19
CA GLN A 593 -10.93 22.54 12.41
C GLN A 593 -9.41 22.28 12.42
N MET A 594 -8.98 21.13 11.89
CA MET A 594 -7.56 20.78 11.81
C MET A 594 -6.82 21.65 10.79
N VAL A 595 -7.42 21.90 9.63
CA VAL A 595 -6.87 22.81 8.61
C VAL A 595 -6.80 24.23 9.16
N GLU A 596 -7.83 24.70 9.86
CA GLU A 596 -7.84 26.02 10.48
C GLU A 596 -6.78 26.15 11.59
N PHE A 597 -6.62 25.12 12.41
CA PHE A 597 -5.54 25.06 13.40
C PHE A 597 -4.16 25.19 12.75
N ALA A 598 -3.93 24.45 11.65
CA ALA A 598 -2.67 24.52 10.92
C ALA A 598 -2.46 25.87 10.20
N ARG A 599 -3.53 26.55 9.79
CA ARG A 599 -3.47 27.89 9.18
C ARG A 599 -3.11 28.97 10.20
N THR A 600 -3.62 28.85 11.42
CA THR A 600 -3.45 29.85 12.50
C THR A 600 -2.19 29.65 13.35
N HIS A 601 -1.54 28.48 13.26
CA HIS A 601 -0.34 28.15 14.05
C HIS A 601 0.86 27.85 13.15
N LYS A 602 2.07 28.22 13.60
CA LYS A 602 3.30 27.91 12.86
C LYS A 602 3.84 26.50 13.23
N PRO A 603 4.43 25.76 12.27
CA PRO A 603 5.16 24.53 12.56
C PRO A 603 6.29 24.76 13.58
N PRO A 604 6.62 23.76 14.44
CA PRO A 604 5.98 22.46 14.56
C PRO A 604 4.62 22.54 15.27
N TYR A 605 3.60 21.95 14.65
CA TYR A 605 2.24 21.96 15.18
C TYR A 605 2.14 21.20 16.50
N ARG A 606 1.52 21.82 17.50
CA ARG A 606 1.29 21.21 18.82
C ARG A 606 0.08 20.29 18.77
N TRP A 607 0.21 19.15 18.08
CA TRP A 607 -0.88 18.17 17.89
C TRP A 607 -1.51 17.66 19.19
N LYS A 608 -0.74 17.67 20.29
CA LYS A 608 -1.27 17.33 21.62
C LYS A 608 -2.33 18.33 22.08
N THR A 609 -2.10 19.62 21.85
CA THR A 609 -3.05 20.70 22.17
C THR A 609 -4.25 20.64 21.25
N PHE A 610 -4.05 20.47 19.95
CA PHE A 610 -5.16 20.36 18.99
C PHE A 610 -6.05 19.14 19.27
N SER A 611 -5.45 17.98 19.52
CA SER A 611 -6.19 16.76 19.89
C SER A 611 -7.05 16.96 21.15
N ALA A 612 -6.54 17.70 22.14
CA ALA A 612 -7.30 18.04 23.34
C ALA A 612 -8.48 18.98 23.03
N LEU A 613 -8.30 19.94 22.11
CA LEU A 613 -9.37 20.84 21.66
C LEU A 613 -10.43 20.09 20.83
N LEU A 614 -10.00 19.19 19.95
CA LEU A 614 -10.88 18.43 19.07
C LEU A 614 -11.66 17.36 19.84
N GLY A 615 -11.05 16.73 20.86
CA GLY A 615 -11.69 15.78 21.77
C GLY A 615 -12.03 14.41 21.17
N THR A 616 -11.97 14.25 19.85
CA THR A 616 -12.43 13.06 19.12
C THR A 616 -11.33 12.32 18.37
N LYS A 617 -10.09 12.85 18.34
CA LYS A 617 -8.93 12.24 17.68
C LYS A 617 -7.71 12.37 18.56
N SER A 618 -6.85 11.34 18.56
CA SER A 618 -5.56 11.36 19.25
C SER A 618 -4.54 12.29 18.56
N PRO A 619 -3.46 12.70 19.24
CA PRO A 619 -2.42 13.54 18.64
C PRO A 619 -1.74 12.88 17.43
N ALA A 620 -1.61 11.55 17.47
CA ALA A 620 -1.07 10.77 16.36
C ALA A 620 -2.04 10.78 15.15
N GLN A 621 -3.32 10.50 15.37
CA GLN A 621 -4.33 10.58 14.30
C GLN A 621 -4.38 11.98 13.66
N CYS A 622 -4.31 13.05 14.47
CA CYS A 622 -4.29 14.42 13.95
C CYS A 622 -3.07 14.67 13.06
N ARG A 623 -1.88 14.28 13.53
CA ARG A 623 -0.65 14.37 12.75
C ARG A 623 -0.76 13.60 11.44
N ASP A 624 -1.10 12.32 11.51
CA ASP A 624 -1.16 11.43 10.35
C ASP A 624 -2.21 11.91 9.33
N LYS A 625 -3.37 12.38 9.79
CA LYS A 625 -4.40 12.94 8.91
C LYS A 625 -3.91 14.25 8.28
N PHE A 626 -3.30 15.14 9.06
CA PHE A 626 -2.76 16.38 8.52
C PHE A 626 -1.67 16.12 7.49
N ASP A 627 -0.75 15.19 7.74
CA ASP A 627 0.31 14.81 6.80
C ASP A 627 -0.30 14.22 5.51
N ARG A 628 -1.41 13.49 5.60
CA ARG A 628 -2.18 13.02 4.42
C ARG A 628 -2.87 14.17 3.67
N ILE A 629 -3.42 15.16 4.36
CA ILE A 629 -4.02 16.35 3.72
C ILE A 629 -2.93 17.17 3.05
N LYS A 630 -1.86 17.47 3.78
CA LYS A 630 -0.70 18.21 3.29
C LYS A 630 -0.11 17.55 2.06
N SER A 631 0.13 16.23 2.08
CA SER A 631 0.62 15.50 0.90
C SER A 631 -0.38 15.42 -0.25
N ARG A 632 -1.68 15.68 -0.04
CA ARG A 632 -2.67 15.84 -1.12
C ARG A 632 -2.71 17.26 -1.67
N VAL A 633 -2.60 18.28 -0.81
CA VAL A 633 -2.59 19.71 -1.20
C VAL A 633 -1.27 20.11 -1.84
N GLU A 634 -0.14 19.60 -1.34
CA GLU A 634 1.20 19.77 -1.92
C GLU A 634 1.48 18.82 -3.09
N ARG A 635 0.46 18.08 -3.55
CA ARG A 635 0.43 17.48 -4.90
C ARG A 635 -0.43 18.40 -5.78
N PRO A 636 0.15 19.45 -6.40
CA PRO A 636 -0.60 20.23 -7.37
C PRO A 636 -0.91 19.29 -8.55
N GLY A 637 -2.20 19.12 -8.88
CA GLY A 637 -2.62 18.50 -10.13
C GLY A 637 -3.48 17.24 -10.04
N ARG A 638 -4.16 16.94 -8.93
CA ARG A 638 -5.46 16.25 -9.04
C ARG A 638 -6.52 17.33 -9.21
N PRO A 639 -7.21 17.42 -10.37
CA PRO A 639 -8.38 18.29 -10.47
C PRO A 639 -9.38 17.87 -9.39
N GLU A 640 -9.99 18.85 -8.75
CA GLU A 640 -11.18 18.63 -7.93
C GLU A 640 -12.27 18.09 -8.86
N HIS A 641 -12.53 16.78 -8.76
CA HIS A 641 -13.64 16.08 -9.41
C HIS A 641 -14.49 15.41 -8.35
#